data_AF-A0AA48HV96-F1
#
_entry.id   AF-A0AA48HV96-F1
#
_cell.length_a   1.000
_cell.length_b   1.000
_cell.length_c   1.000
_cell.angle_alpha   90.00
_cell.angle_beta   90.00
_cell.angle_gamma   90.00
#
_symmetry.space_group_name_H-M   'P 1'
#
loop_
_entity.id
_entity.type
_entity.pdbx_description
1 polymer ?
#
loop_
_entity_poly.entity_id
_entity_poly.type
_entity_poly.pdbx_seq_one_letter_code
_entity_poly.pdbx_strand_id
1 'polypeptide(L)'
;MKAINKTTNITPVKFQKAYLDVSMLTKPNFRKSTLRTAMLAGLYSSLTVFSSQSLASDVQSVVMQKQASNGTAAADVHNVLNRVNNNDFECDSNDALCEQVLEICEDENLCDLLVQLCQADQELCQEIIEEESGEDEDSDEDEDSDEDEDSDEDEDSDEDEDSDEDGDSEEDEDSEEDEDSEEEEESDDDEESGEDEGSDEDEGSDEDEGSDEDEGSDEDEGSDEDEDSDEDEDTEEDEDTEEDEDTEEDEESDDDEGSDDGDDTGSETGDNTDHGDHSGTEHQNHCMMEPDFVAVNQMTHTATQSGRWSDATTWGGNAPGNGALVQIPEGIEVTIAGLIPDRLETVRIDGTLNFATDSNTELQVDTLFSACSGHLQIGNAENPVQPDVSAKVIFIDDGAVADEKLLSRGAILMGRTTIHGTTKTHRAIISPQAKQGDSVINLTTAPTGWDFDDKLVITGTIINDPTSDEIRGISAINGTQITLDEALSLDHTAPKADLNVYVANISRNVEFISENTDLQHRGHVMFMSHDVDVQNAKFTELGRTDKTQPLDDFRFDFHDGGDGDDAPATADVVALGGSNVRGRYGVHFHQAGTDPTSTPALVKGSVVFIGPGWGFVNHSSHVNFIDNVSYGLQGAGFYTEAGNEIGTMQGNIAIRTVNTSFNLDDQGAIDPDPGANFMDYGNDGDGFWLTGNQVAMIDNVAAGASAHGIIYWTDGIMEAGTSSATRVTIPTSNLPKGELITNRSAVPVWWAPLAQSSGNESYGATVGFRIRYIHAENYLGRDQQSDFHRSPTQAYIDTLSPVIENLTVWGSRDGLLLNYNERLSVNGARIVGFGKDISQFSFNDGTAKSGVGFDIGNDATHGPANVSNISIEGYAMGFVTPVNGNWTVDGMMLNDNGTDMLIQPPESAAQVNIQNITYSTFEVVDGDNDQLPEHINIGN
;
A
#
# COMPACT_ATOMS: atom_id res chain seq x y z
N MET A 1 31.31 30.18 3.80
CA MET A 1 32.46 31.08 4.09
C MET A 1 33.72 30.26 4.33
N LYS A 2 34.93 30.84 4.29
CA LYS A 2 36.18 30.16 4.70
C LYS A 2 36.79 30.86 5.93
N ALA A 3 37.27 30.03 6.88
CA ALA A 3 38.08 30.34 8.05
C ALA A 3 37.46 31.22 9.17
N ILE A 4 37.30 30.61 10.34
CA ILE A 4 37.93 31.00 11.63
C ILE A 4 38.20 29.69 12.41
N ASN A 5 39.12 29.68 13.38
CA ASN A 5 39.78 28.46 13.85
C ASN A 5 40.22 28.57 15.33
N LYS A 6 39.91 27.56 16.17
CA LYS A 6 40.37 27.35 17.57
C LYS A 6 39.87 28.37 18.62
N THR A 7 39.74 28.07 19.92
CA THR A 7 40.02 26.83 20.71
C THR A 7 39.22 26.84 22.02
N THR A 8 38.64 25.71 22.44
CA THR A 8 38.70 25.19 23.83
C THR A 8 38.24 23.73 23.87
N ASN A 9 38.79 22.94 24.81
CA ASN A 9 38.41 21.54 25.02
C ASN A 9 37.22 21.44 25.99
N ILE A 10 36.37 20.41 25.83
CA ILE A 10 35.80 19.57 26.90
C ILE A 10 35.35 18.23 26.27
N THR A 11 35.36 17.15 27.05
CA THR A 11 35.07 15.77 26.62
C THR A 11 33.56 15.48 26.66
N PRO A 12 32.98 14.71 25.71
CA PRO A 12 31.57 14.37 25.74
C PRO A 12 31.24 13.40 26.89
N VAL A 13 30.07 13.62 27.51
CA VAL A 13 29.43 12.70 28.47
C VAL A 13 27.97 12.53 28.04
N LYS A 14 27.43 11.33 28.23
CA LYS A 14 26.07 10.95 27.81
C LYS A 14 25.00 11.85 28.42
N PHE A 15 23.96 12.15 27.64
CA PHE A 15 22.62 12.41 28.17
C PHE A 15 21.75 11.17 27.94
N GLN A 16 20.80 10.95 28.84
CA GLN A 16 19.94 9.76 28.90
C GLN A 16 18.53 10.24 29.29
N LYS A 17 17.48 9.55 28.81
CA LYS A 17 16.07 9.90 29.10
C LYS A 17 15.83 10.07 30.61
N ALA A 18 15.00 11.04 30.97
CA ALA A 18 14.40 11.15 32.29
C ALA A 18 12.88 11.34 32.11
N TYR A 19 12.09 10.47 32.73
CA TYR A 19 10.63 10.61 32.80
C TYR A 19 10.23 11.72 33.78
N LEU A 20 9.02 12.23 33.65
CA LEU A 20 8.37 13.13 34.60
C LEU A 20 7.28 12.37 35.37
N ASP A 21 7.37 12.40 36.69
CA ASP A 21 6.52 11.63 37.63
C ASP A 21 5.42 12.55 38.21
N VAL A 22 4.16 12.12 38.13
CA VAL A 22 2.98 12.93 38.48
C VAL A 22 2.51 12.63 39.91
N SER A 23 3.34 13.01 40.90
CA SER A 23 3.12 12.62 42.31
C SER A 23 3.32 13.74 43.35
N MET A 24 3.14 15.02 42.99
CA MET A 24 3.20 16.15 43.96
C MET A 24 2.08 17.21 43.81
N LEU A 25 0.84 16.87 44.20
CA LEU A 25 -0.30 17.81 44.27
C LEU A 25 -1.11 17.72 45.58
N THR A 26 -0.48 17.91 46.75
CA THR A 26 -1.20 18.01 48.04
C THR A 26 -0.62 19.04 49.03
N LYS A 27 -0.99 20.33 48.88
CA LYS A 27 -1.46 21.24 49.98
C LYS A 27 -1.71 22.68 49.50
N PRO A 28 -2.58 23.46 50.18
CA PRO A 28 -3.12 24.71 49.63
C PRO A 28 -2.29 25.95 49.97
N ASN A 29 -1.86 26.70 48.94
CA ASN A 29 -1.74 28.17 48.84
C ASN A 29 -0.81 28.56 47.67
N PHE A 30 -1.33 28.59 46.44
CA PHE A 30 -0.60 29.12 45.27
C PHE A 30 -1.47 30.09 44.45
N ARG A 31 -0.84 31.07 43.79
CA ARG A 31 -1.51 32.24 43.20
C ARG A 31 -2.03 31.96 41.79
N LYS A 32 -3.22 32.50 41.47
CA LYS A 32 -3.91 32.32 40.17
C LYS A 32 -3.14 32.77 38.91
N SER A 33 -2.05 33.51 39.04
CA SER A 33 -1.27 34.02 37.89
C SER A 33 -0.63 32.91 37.03
N THR A 34 -0.19 31.81 37.64
CA THR A 34 0.56 30.76 36.92
C THR A 34 -0.35 29.83 36.10
N LEU A 35 -1.63 29.67 36.51
CA LEU A 35 -2.60 28.89 35.72
C LEU A 35 -2.91 29.54 34.37
N ARG A 36 -2.98 30.88 34.29
CA ARG A 36 -3.32 31.59 33.05
C ARG A 36 -2.25 31.37 31.98
N THR A 37 -0.97 31.39 32.36
CA THR A 37 0.15 31.07 31.45
C THR A 37 0.18 29.60 31.03
N ALA A 38 -0.19 28.67 31.93
CA ALA A 38 -0.27 27.24 31.60
C ALA A 38 -1.44 26.93 30.63
N MET A 39 -2.60 27.55 30.85
CA MET A 39 -3.75 27.44 29.93
C MET A 39 -3.48 28.10 28.58
N LEU A 40 -2.85 29.28 28.55
CA LEU A 40 -2.45 29.93 27.29
C LEU A 40 -1.40 29.11 26.54
N ALA A 41 -0.43 28.50 27.21
CA ALA A 41 0.52 27.59 26.57
C ALA A 41 -0.18 26.34 25.99
N GLY A 42 -1.14 25.75 26.72
CA GLY A 42 -1.96 24.65 26.24
C GLY A 42 -2.79 25.01 25.00
N LEU A 43 -3.49 26.16 25.04
CA LEU A 43 -4.25 26.69 23.91
C LEU A 43 -3.37 26.96 22.68
N TYR A 44 -2.17 27.53 22.86
CA TYR A 44 -1.22 27.72 21.76
C TYR A 44 -0.77 26.39 21.13
N SER A 45 -0.60 25.32 21.91
CA SER A 45 -0.32 23.98 21.36
C SER A 45 -1.52 23.29 20.72
N SER A 46 -2.75 23.69 21.06
CA SER A 46 -3.99 23.17 20.44
C SER A 46 -4.43 23.96 19.20
N LEU A 47 -3.91 25.17 18.99
CA LEU A 47 -4.20 26.02 17.82
C LEU A 47 -3.16 25.88 16.69
N THR A 48 -2.04 25.18 16.92
CA THR A 48 -1.07 24.81 15.87
C THR A 48 -1.49 23.59 15.02
N VAL A 49 -2.77 23.21 15.04
CA VAL A 49 -3.34 22.12 14.22
C VAL A 49 -4.58 22.60 13.43
N PHE A 50 -4.47 23.79 12.83
CA PHE A 50 -5.04 24.03 11.51
C PHE A 50 -3.86 24.17 10.56
N SER A 51 -3.89 23.51 9.40
CA SER A 51 -2.67 23.31 8.63
C SER A 51 -2.19 24.63 8.00
N SER A 52 -0.92 24.98 8.26
CA SER A 52 -0.25 26.09 7.55
C SER A 52 -0.02 25.79 6.07
N GLN A 53 -0.47 24.62 5.59
CA GLN A 53 -0.44 24.21 4.19
C GLN A 53 -1.73 24.57 3.45
N SER A 54 -2.93 24.43 4.04
CA SER A 54 -4.17 24.80 3.31
C SER A 54 -4.23 26.31 3.06
N LEU A 55 -4.09 27.12 4.10
CA LEU A 55 -4.14 28.58 3.98
C LEU A 55 -3.03 29.13 3.05
N ALA A 56 -1.86 28.50 3.04
CA ALA A 56 -0.79 28.84 2.10
C ALA A 56 -1.11 28.41 0.66
N SER A 57 -1.69 27.21 0.47
CA SER A 57 -2.14 26.68 -0.83
C SER A 57 -3.24 27.55 -1.45
N ASP A 58 -4.22 27.95 -0.66
CA ASP A 58 -5.38 28.74 -1.10
C ASP A 58 -4.94 30.17 -1.49
N VAL A 59 -4.11 30.81 -0.64
CA VAL A 59 -3.50 32.12 -0.95
C VAL A 59 -2.60 32.02 -2.19
N GLN A 60 -1.77 30.98 -2.31
CA GLN A 60 -0.89 30.79 -3.47
C GLN A 60 -1.69 30.55 -4.75
N SER A 61 -2.82 29.84 -4.68
CA SER A 61 -3.73 29.60 -5.80
C SER A 61 -4.40 30.90 -6.29
N VAL A 62 -4.97 31.69 -5.38
CA VAL A 62 -5.58 33.00 -5.69
C VAL A 62 -4.55 33.97 -6.27
N VAL A 63 -3.33 33.99 -5.74
CA VAL A 63 -2.24 34.86 -6.22
C VAL A 63 -1.74 34.44 -7.61
N MET A 64 -1.68 33.13 -7.91
CA MET A 64 -1.35 32.62 -9.25
C MET A 64 -2.43 32.99 -10.27
N GLN A 65 -3.72 32.92 -9.91
CA GLN A 65 -4.82 33.37 -10.77
C GLN A 65 -4.80 34.89 -11.03
N LYS A 66 -4.46 35.73 -10.03
CA LYS A 66 -4.30 37.18 -10.24
C LYS A 66 -3.03 37.54 -11.05
N GLN A 67 -1.95 36.75 -11.00
CA GLN A 67 -0.79 36.93 -11.90
C GLN A 67 -1.17 36.78 -13.38
N ALA A 68 -2.01 35.79 -13.72
CA ALA A 68 -2.44 35.54 -15.10
C ALA A 68 -3.32 36.66 -15.70
N SER A 69 -3.98 37.47 -14.86
CA SER A 69 -5.01 38.43 -15.30
C SER A 69 -4.59 39.89 -15.31
N ASN A 70 -3.69 40.35 -14.41
CA ASN A 70 -3.34 41.78 -14.28
C ASN A 70 -1.84 42.13 -14.40
N GLY A 71 -0.94 41.14 -14.54
CA GLY A 71 0.46 41.40 -14.92
C GLY A 71 1.34 42.08 -13.87
N THR A 72 1.03 41.91 -12.57
CA THR A 72 1.87 42.31 -11.43
C THR A 72 3.23 41.60 -11.45
N ALA A 73 4.26 42.22 -10.88
CA ALA A 73 5.62 41.69 -10.96
C ALA A 73 5.86 40.53 -9.98
N ALA A 74 6.45 39.43 -10.47
CA ALA A 74 6.66 38.20 -9.69
C ALA A 74 7.56 38.38 -8.44
N ALA A 75 8.36 39.45 -8.38
CA ALA A 75 9.18 39.76 -7.21
C ALA A 75 8.35 40.14 -5.97
N ASP A 76 7.20 40.80 -6.17
CA ASP A 76 6.37 41.28 -5.07
C ASP A 76 5.57 40.12 -4.44
N VAL A 77 5.04 39.24 -5.30
CA VAL A 77 4.41 37.95 -4.91
C VAL A 77 5.35 37.08 -4.08
N HIS A 78 6.61 36.93 -4.50
CA HIS A 78 7.58 36.11 -3.79
C HIS A 78 7.90 36.66 -2.39
N ASN A 79 7.88 37.98 -2.20
CA ASN A 79 8.09 38.59 -0.88
C ASN A 79 6.90 38.38 0.07
N VAL A 80 5.67 38.36 -0.42
CA VAL A 80 4.47 38.08 0.40
C VAL A 80 4.46 36.63 0.86
N LEU A 81 4.63 35.66 -0.06
CA LEU A 81 4.69 34.23 0.28
C LEU A 81 5.83 33.93 1.27
N ASN A 82 7.00 34.56 1.11
CA ASN A 82 8.10 34.40 2.07
C ASN A 82 7.82 34.98 3.47
N ARG A 83 6.90 35.94 3.64
CA ARG A 83 6.48 36.43 4.97
C ARG A 83 5.45 35.52 5.62
N VAL A 84 4.45 35.08 4.84
CA VAL A 84 3.42 34.11 5.29
C VAL A 84 4.07 32.81 5.75
N ASN A 85 4.95 32.22 4.93
CA ASN A 85 5.61 30.95 5.22
C ASN A 85 6.63 31.01 6.38
N ASN A 86 6.90 32.20 6.94
CA ASN A 86 7.74 32.39 8.14
C ASN A 86 6.92 32.91 9.36
N ASN A 87 5.58 32.98 9.27
CA ASN A 87 4.69 33.56 10.28
C ASN A 87 5.05 35.01 10.69
N ASP A 88 5.57 35.81 9.76
CA ASP A 88 6.14 37.16 10.00
C ASP A 88 5.21 38.27 9.43
N PHE A 89 3.92 38.16 9.78
CA PHE A 89 2.81 39.00 9.27
C PHE A 89 2.08 39.72 10.42
N GLU A 90 2.61 40.88 10.81
CA GLU A 90 1.84 41.93 11.50
C GLU A 90 1.33 42.93 10.46
N CYS A 91 0.08 43.39 10.59
CA CYS A 91 -0.52 44.43 9.75
C CYS A 91 -0.60 45.74 10.53
N ASP A 92 0.16 46.75 10.09
CA ASP A 92 0.10 48.12 10.61
C ASP A 92 -0.71 48.99 9.63
N SER A 93 -1.51 49.91 10.18
CA SER A 93 -2.47 50.78 9.48
C SER A 93 -1.85 51.77 8.47
N ASN A 94 -0.54 51.70 8.25
CA ASN A 94 0.21 52.52 7.29
C ASN A 94 1.03 51.69 6.28
N ASP A 95 0.93 50.35 6.27
CA ASP A 95 1.57 49.51 5.25
C ASP A 95 0.68 49.40 3.99
N ALA A 96 1.17 49.92 2.87
CA ALA A 96 0.51 49.86 1.57
C ALA A 96 0.38 48.42 0.99
N LEU A 97 0.96 47.40 1.64
CA LEU A 97 0.61 46.01 1.39
C LEU A 97 -0.70 45.58 2.06
N CYS A 98 -1.10 46.16 3.20
CA CYS A 98 -2.38 45.80 3.84
C CYS A 98 -3.58 46.30 3.02
N GLU A 99 -3.51 47.48 2.38
CA GLU A 99 -4.54 47.90 1.40
C GLU A 99 -4.67 46.88 0.25
N GLN A 100 -3.56 46.38 -0.28
CA GLN A 100 -3.57 45.39 -1.37
C GLN A 100 -4.08 44.01 -0.95
N VAL A 101 -3.93 43.62 0.33
CA VAL A 101 -4.53 42.40 0.88
C VAL A 101 -6.03 42.59 1.12
N LEU A 102 -6.47 43.77 1.58
CA LEU A 102 -7.90 44.06 1.74
C LEU A 102 -8.62 44.14 0.38
N GLU A 103 -8.00 44.71 -0.66
CA GLU A 103 -8.49 44.69 -2.06
C GLU A 103 -8.44 43.28 -2.71
N ILE A 104 -7.94 42.27 -2.00
CA ILE A 104 -8.06 40.84 -2.37
C ILE A 104 -9.28 40.17 -1.70
N CYS A 105 -9.83 40.74 -0.63
CA CYS A 105 -10.87 40.11 0.20
C CYS A 105 -12.32 40.55 -0.10
N GLU A 106 -12.61 41.28 -1.18
CA GLU A 106 -13.97 41.76 -1.51
C GLU A 106 -14.91 40.70 -2.16
N ASP A 107 -14.48 39.45 -2.37
CA ASP A 107 -15.37 38.36 -2.82
C ASP A 107 -16.05 37.67 -1.61
N GLU A 108 -17.38 37.53 -1.67
CA GLU A 108 -18.26 37.54 -0.48
C GLU A 108 -18.11 36.39 0.54
N ASN A 109 -17.38 35.31 0.24
CA ASN A 109 -17.34 34.10 1.09
C ASN A 109 -16.44 34.19 2.34
N LEU A 110 -15.52 35.15 2.45
CA LEU A 110 -14.62 35.24 3.62
C LEU A 110 -15.23 36.00 4.81
N CYS A 111 -16.19 36.89 4.54
CA CYS A 111 -16.81 37.74 5.56
C CYS A 111 -17.65 36.95 6.57
N ASP A 112 -18.40 35.93 6.14
CA ASP A 112 -19.23 35.12 7.05
C ASP A 112 -18.38 34.32 8.06
N LEU A 113 -17.15 33.92 7.69
CA LEU A 113 -16.23 33.24 8.59
C LEU A 113 -15.72 34.19 9.70
N LEU A 114 -15.39 35.43 9.34
CA LEU A 114 -15.00 36.48 10.28
C LEU A 114 -16.17 36.92 11.18
N VAL A 115 -17.40 36.97 10.64
CA VAL A 115 -18.61 37.25 11.42
C VAL A 115 -18.92 36.13 12.42
N GLN A 116 -18.71 34.86 12.06
CA GLN A 116 -18.88 33.73 12.99
C GLN A 116 -17.83 33.75 14.11
N LEU A 117 -16.56 34.05 13.81
CA LEU A 117 -15.52 34.26 14.82
C LEU A 117 -15.88 35.39 15.80
N CYS A 118 -16.48 36.48 15.30
CA CYS A 118 -16.93 37.63 16.10
C CYS A 118 -18.18 37.33 16.96
N GLN A 119 -18.91 36.24 16.70
CA GLN A 119 -20.08 35.82 17.49
C GLN A 119 -19.72 34.83 18.63
N ALA A 120 -18.44 34.43 18.75
CA ALA A 120 -18.01 33.40 19.71
C ALA A 120 -17.72 33.92 21.14
N ASP A 121 -17.51 35.22 21.34
CA ASP A 121 -17.31 35.83 22.66
C ASP A 121 -18.09 37.15 22.77
N GLN A 122 -19.04 37.20 23.71
CA GLN A 122 -19.98 38.33 23.84
C GLN A 122 -19.55 39.36 24.90
N GLU A 123 -18.46 39.16 25.64
CA GLU A 123 -17.97 40.13 26.63
C GLU A 123 -16.94 41.12 26.05
N LEU A 124 -16.26 40.80 24.95
CA LEU A 124 -15.24 41.69 24.37
C LEU A 124 -15.82 42.90 23.60
N CYS A 125 -16.99 42.74 22.98
CA CYS A 125 -17.58 43.75 22.09
C CYS A 125 -18.12 45.00 22.81
N GLN A 126 -18.16 45.01 24.15
CA GLN A 126 -18.78 46.11 24.91
C GLN A 126 -17.77 47.16 25.42
N GLU A 127 -16.47 46.89 25.39
CA GLU A 127 -15.42 47.86 25.79
C GLU A 127 -14.93 48.73 24.60
N ILE A 128 -15.19 48.30 23.35
CA ILE A 128 -14.82 49.04 22.12
C ILE A 128 -15.86 50.12 21.75
N ILE A 129 -17.11 49.96 22.17
CA ILE A 129 -18.25 50.80 21.72
C ILE A 129 -18.28 52.20 22.38
N GLU A 130 -17.48 52.46 23.42
CA GLU A 130 -17.46 53.77 24.11
C GLU A 130 -16.24 54.67 23.77
N GLU A 131 -15.25 54.24 22.98
CA GLU A 131 -14.10 55.10 22.57
C GLU A 131 -14.19 55.71 21.16
N GLU A 132 -15.17 55.36 20.30
CA GLU A 132 -15.45 56.10 19.05
C GLU A 132 -16.83 56.80 19.06
N SER A 133 -16.98 57.81 19.93
CA SER A 133 -18.04 58.82 19.79
C SER A 133 -17.56 60.22 20.21
N GLY A 134 -16.51 60.72 19.53
CA GLY A 134 -15.75 61.91 19.97
C GLY A 134 -15.47 63.05 18.96
N GLU A 135 -15.68 62.85 17.65
CA GLU A 135 -15.42 63.85 16.58
C GLU A 135 -16.68 63.96 15.68
N ASP A 136 -17.11 65.11 15.15
CA ASP A 136 -16.54 66.47 15.03
C ASP A 136 -17.63 67.55 15.25
N GLU A 137 -17.23 68.83 15.44
CA GLU A 137 -17.81 69.94 14.64
C GLU A 137 -16.92 71.23 14.62
N ASP A 138 -16.55 71.66 13.41
CA ASP A 138 -16.22 73.01 12.94
C ASP A 138 -14.96 73.80 13.42
N SER A 139 -13.97 73.85 12.50
CA SER A 139 -13.53 75.06 11.76
C SER A 139 -12.22 75.83 12.10
N ASP A 140 -11.38 75.89 11.05
CA ASP A 140 -10.71 77.06 10.44
C ASP A 140 -9.56 77.89 11.10
N GLU A 141 -8.58 78.19 10.22
CA GLU A 141 -7.68 79.37 10.14
C GLU A 141 -6.54 79.62 11.17
N ASP A 142 -5.33 79.28 10.71
CA ASP A 142 -4.15 80.16 10.52
C ASP A 142 -3.14 80.57 11.64
N GLU A 143 -1.88 80.60 11.18
CA GLU A 143 -0.68 81.37 11.60
C GLU A 143 -0.02 81.21 13.00
N ASP A 144 1.18 80.62 12.98
CA ASP A 144 2.41 80.96 13.74
C ASP A 144 2.31 81.99 14.89
N SER A 145 2.68 81.62 16.13
CA SER A 145 4.04 81.87 16.69
C SER A 145 4.19 81.70 18.21
N ASP A 146 5.27 81.01 18.60
CA ASP A 146 6.25 81.28 19.68
C ASP A 146 5.86 81.69 21.14
N GLU A 147 6.63 81.10 22.08
CA GLU A 147 7.07 81.60 23.40
C GLU A 147 6.09 81.57 24.63
N ASP A 148 6.24 80.48 25.42
CA ASP A 148 6.78 80.47 26.80
C ASP A 148 5.93 80.60 28.10
N GLU A 149 6.45 79.87 29.10
CA GLU A 149 6.41 80.02 30.59
C GLU A 149 5.11 79.78 31.41
N ASP A 150 5.06 78.54 31.96
CA ASP A 150 5.00 78.22 33.40
C ASP A 150 3.76 78.44 34.31
N SER A 151 3.68 77.53 35.31
CA SER A 151 3.03 77.63 36.64
C SER A 151 1.50 77.57 36.75
N ASP A 152 0.89 77.06 37.83
CA ASP A 152 1.23 76.09 38.90
C ASP A 152 -0.05 75.90 39.77
N GLU A 153 -0.05 74.94 40.73
CA GLU A 153 -0.95 74.90 41.93
C GLU A 153 -2.48 74.67 41.68
N ASP A 154 -3.30 74.09 42.58
CA ASP A 154 -3.16 73.06 43.64
C ASP A 154 -4.59 72.69 44.17
N GLU A 155 -4.67 71.94 45.29
CA GLU A 155 -5.82 71.79 46.24
C GLU A 155 -6.98 70.80 45.94
N ASP A 156 -6.87 69.60 46.53
CA ASP A 156 -7.78 68.98 47.54
C ASP A 156 -9.32 69.18 47.52
N SER A 157 -10.08 68.10 47.74
CA SER A 157 -10.94 67.92 48.95
C SER A 157 -11.65 66.54 49.05
N ASP A 158 -12.00 66.14 50.28
CA ASP A 158 -12.65 64.88 50.68
C ASP A 158 -14.19 64.90 50.61
N GLU A 159 -14.87 63.74 50.77
CA GLU A 159 -15.78 63.41 51.91
C GLU A 159 -16.48 62.02 51.75
N ASP A 160 -17.04 61.48 52.84
CA ASP A 160 -17.57 60.10 53.01
C ASP A 160 -19.10 59.96 52.72
N GLU A 161 -19.64 58.72 52.75
CA GLU A 161 -20.85 58.35 53.54
C GLU A 161 -21.11 56.82 53.64
N ASP A 162 -21.85 56.39 54.67
CA ASP A 162 -22.04 54.98 55.10
C ASP A 162 -23.30 54.26 54.54
N SER A 163 -23.40 52.92 54.71
CA SER A 163 -24.48 52.29 55.52
C SER A 163 -24.48 50.75 55.51
N ASP A 164 -24.83 50.13 56.65
CA ASP A 164 -24.98 48.68 56.86
C ASP A 164 -26.45 48.20 56.74
N GLU A 165 -26.68 46.88 56.63
CA GLU A 165 -27.87 46.23 57.23
C GLU A 165 -27.60 44.73 57.58
N ASP A 166 -28.06 44.28 58.76
CA ASP A 166 -27.72 42.99 59.41
C ASP A 166 -28.63 41.80 59.05
N GLY A 167 -28.25 40.57 59.44
CA GLY A 167 -29.10 39.37 59.29
C GLY A 167 -28.60 38.07 59.96
N ASP A 168 -28.61 38.00 61.29
CA ASP A 168 -28.19 36.82 62.09
C ASP A 168 -29.04 35.55 61.90
N SER A 169 -28.44 34.34 62.05
CA SER A 169 -28.65 33.42 63.22
C SER A 169 -28.01 32.02 63.02
N GLU A 170 -27.73 31.33 64.14
CA GLU A 170 -26.88 30.11 64.25
C GLU A 170 -27.65 28.87 64.83
N GLU A 171 -26.91 27.90 65.41
CA GLU A 171 -27.35 26.73 66.24
C GLU A 171 -27.93 25.52 65.46
N ASP A 172 -27.65 24.22 65.71
CA ASP A 172 -26.80 23.45 66.68
C ASP A 172 -25.88 22.46 65.88
N GLU A 173 -24.67 21.98 66.25
CA GLU A 173 -24.15 21.22 67.43
C GLU A 173 -24.76 19.81 67.68
N ASP A 174 -23.95 18.72 67.58
CA ASP A 174 -23.45 17.89 68.72
C ASP A 174 -22.76 16.51 68.36
N SER A 175 -21.65 16.16 69.05
CA SER A 175 -20.99 14.82 69.30
C SER A 175 -20.54 13.87 68.15
N GLU A 176 -19.40 13.13 68.13
CA GLU A 176 -18.27 12.71 69.03
C GLU A 176 -18.29 11.27 69.65
N GLU A 177 -17.09 10.68 69.89
CA GLU A 177 -16.70 9.37 70.55
C GLU A 177 -17.18 8.04 69.87
N ASP A 178 -16.47 6.89 69.76
CA ASP A 178 -15.07 6.38 69.96
C ASP A 178 -14.31 6.27 68.56
N GLU A 179 -13.11 5.72 68.25
CA GLU A 179 -12.05 4.81 68.80
C GLU A 179 -12.36 3.25 68.79
N ASP A 180 -11.45 2.26 68.63
CA ASP A 180 -9.97 2.15 68.73
C ASP A 180 -9.34 0.91 67.96
N SER A 181 -7.99 0.86 67.91
CA SER A 181 -6.90 -0.11 67.54
C SER A 181 -7.04 -1.67 67.72
N GLU A 182 -6.15 -2.61 67.28
CA GLU A 182 -4.92 -2.68 66.41
C GLU A 182 -4.55 -4.15 66.02
N GLU A 183 -3.61 -4.30 65.05
CA GLU A 183 -2.55 -5.32 64.75
C GLU A 183 -2.58 -6.82 65.17
N GLU A 184 -1.97 -7.69 64.31
CA GLU A 184 -0.76 -8.55 64.56
C GLU A 184 -0.53 -9.56 63.38
N GLU A 185 0.69 -10.07 63.19
CA GLU A 185 1.17 -10.82 61.98
C GLU A 185 1.83 -12.21 62.29
N GLU A 186 2.36 -12.88 61.24
CA GLU A 186 3.42 -13.95 61.22
C GLU A 186 3.14 -15.44 61.62
N SER A 187 3.19 -16.30 60.58
CA SER A 187 4.17 -17.40 60.32
C SER A 187 4.26 -18.79 61.05
N ASP A 188 4.62 -19.79 60.21
CA ASP A 188 5.47 -21.02 60.36
C ASP A 188 5.06 -22.36 61.04
N ASP A 189 5.25 -23.44 60.25
CA ASP A 189 5.82 -24.81 60.43
C ASP A 189 5.52 -25.77 61.61
N ASP A 190 5.32 -27.08 61.29
CA ASP A 190 6.07 -28.25 61.85
C ASP A 190 5.78 -29.60 61.08
N GLU A 191 6.59 -30.66 61.29
CA GLU A 191 6.79 -31.80 60.34
C GLU A 191 6.28 -33.25 60.69
N GLU A 192 6.41 -34.17 59.70
CA GLU A 192 6.96 -35.57 59.77
C GLU A 192 6.10 -36.87 60.00
N SER A 193 6.63 -37.96 59.39
CA SER A 193 6.42 -39.43 59.53
C SER A 193 5.17 -40.13 58.90
N GLY A 194 5.27 -41.31 58.25
CA GLY A 194 6.45 -42.09 57.80
C GLY A 194 6.15 -43.55 57.33
N GLU A 195 7.03 -44.09 56.47
CA GLU A 195 7.37 -45.53 56.16
C GLU A 195 6.29 -46.61 55.82
N ASP A 196 6.43 -47.33 54.68
CA ASP A 196 6.96 -48.73 54.57
C ASP A 196 7.09 -49.19 53.07
N GLU A 197 7.74 -50.33 52.77
CA GLU A 197 8.23 -50.72 51.42
C GLU A 197 7.57 -51.95 50.72
N GLY A 198 7.80 -52.05 49.39
CA GLY A 198 7.87 -53.28 48.58
C GLY A 198 6.68 -53.60 47.66
N SER A 199 6.81 -54.30 46.53
CA SER A 199 7.93 -54.70 45.63
C SER A 199 7.36 -55.70 44.59
N ASP A 200 8.04 -55.79 43.43
CA ASP A 200 8.02 -56.89 42.45
C ASP A 200 7.21 -56.72 41.13
N GLU A 201 7.84 -57.22 40.06
CA GLU A 201 7.45 -57.22 38.65
C GLU A 201 6.84 -58.60 38.28
N ASP A 202 5.99 -58.67 37.25
CA ASP A 202 6.00 -59.82 36.32
C ASP A 202 5.23 -59.50 35.01
N GLU A 203 5.62 -60.16 33.90
CA GLU A 203 4.98 -60.09 32.58
C GLU A 203 4.03 -61.29 32.35
N GLY A 204 3.11 -61.26 31.35
CA GLY A 204 2.41 -62.49 30.95
C GLY A 204 1.13 -62.40 30.09
N SER A 205 1.31 -62.26 28.78
CA SER A 205 0.68 -63.07 27.70
C SER A 205 -0.73 -63.69 27.83
N ASP A 206 -1.60 -63.28 26.88
CA ASP A 206 -2.34 -64.13 25.90
C ASP A 206 -3.66 -64.89 26.24
N GLU A 207 -4.34 -65.24 25.13
CA GLU A 207 -5.45 -66.20 24.88
C GLU A 207 -6.94 -65.79 25.12
N ASP A 208 -7.55 -65.30 24.03
CA ASP A 208 -8.81 -65.73 23.38
C ASP A 208 -9.96 -66.41 24.17
N GLU A 209 -11.21 -65.94 23.95
CA GLU A 209 -12.15 -66.49 22.93
C GLU A 209 -13.45 -65.63 22.90
N GLY A 210 -14.18 -65.64 21.78
CA GLY A 210 -15.40 -64.80 21.59
C GLY A 210 -16.61 -65.55 21.01
N SER A 211 -17.70 -64.83 20.70
CA SER A 211 -18.82 -65.33 19.87
C SER A 211 -19.79 -64.22 19.42
N ASP A 212 -19.79 -63.94 18.12
CA ASP A 212 -20.92 -63.76 17.19
C ASP A 212 -22.26 -63.11 17.63
N GLU A 213 -22.76 -62.14 16.84
CA GLU A 213 -23.97 -62.33 15.99
C GLU A 213 -24.13 -61.20 14.94
N ASP A 214 -24.26 -61.63 13.67
CA ASP A 214 -24.50 -60.93 12.38
C ASP A 214 -25.67 -59.86 12.33
N GLU A 215 -25.93 -59.06 11.27
CA GLU A 215 -25.69 -59.16 9.80
C GLU A 215 -25.51 -57.78 9.09
N GLY A 216 -24.63 -57.72 8.06
CA GLY A 216 -24.73 -56.92 6.80
C GLY A 216 -24.55 -55.38 6.82
N SER A 217 -24.22 -54.68 5.73
CA SER A 217 -23.91 -55.02 4.30
C SER A 217 -23.85 -53.70 3.49
N ASP A 218 -22.92 -53.30 2.59
CA ASP A 218 -21.63 -53.79 2.05
C ASP A 218 -20.79 -52.50 1.68
N GLU A 219 -19.47 -52.36 1.86
CA GLU A 219 -18.30 -52.65 0.97
C GLU A 219 -18.30 -51.97 -0.44
N ASP A 220 -17.24 -51.45 -1.08
CA ASP A 220 -15.79 -51.12 -0.79
C ASP A 220 -15.29 -50.13 -1.90
N GLU A 221 -14.17 -49.37 -1.87
CA GLU A 221 -12.70 -49.66 -1.93
C GLU A 221 -12.25 -50.58 -3.11
N GLY A 222 -11.08 -50.50 -3.78
CA GLY A 222 -9.89 -49.61 -3.77
C GLY A 222 -9.53 -49.09 -5.21
N SER A 223 -8.37 -48.48 -5.55
CA SER A 223 -6.95 -48.96 -5.48
C SER A 223 -6.66 -50.14 -6.45
N ASP A 224 -5.56 -50.26 -7.23
CA ASP A 224 -4.24 -49.58 -7.33
C ASP A 224 -3.57 -49.76 -8.74
N GLU A 225 -2.39 -49.13 -8.92
CA GLU A 225 -1.23 -49.54 -9.77
C GLU A 225 -1.20 -49.32 -11.32
N ASP A 226 0.03 -49.14 -11.82
CA ASP A 226 0.44 -48.75 -13.19
C ASP A 226 0.77 -49.95 -14.12
N GLU A 227 0.79 -49.74 -15.44
CA GLU A 227 1.91 -50.10 -16.37
C GLU A 227 1.58 -49.72 -17.84
N ASP A 228 2.59 -49.35 -18.63
CA ASP A 228 2.46 -48.96 -20.05
C ASP A 228 2.35 -50.15 -21.02
N SER A 229 1.58 -50.01 -22.12
CA SER A 229 1.94 -50.57 -23.44
C SER A 229 1.02 -50.08 -24.58
N ASP A 230 1.61 -49.80 -25.75
CA ASP A 230 0.99 -49.31 -26.98
C ASP A 230 0.27 -50.38 -27.85
N GLU A 231 -0.01 -50.01 -29.11
CA GLU A 231 -0.37 -50.83 -30.29
C GLU A 231 -1.84 -51.30 -30.44
N ASP A 232 -2.63 -50.42 -31.07
CA ASP A 232 -3.29 -50.60 -32.39
C ASP A 232 -3.87 -51.96 -32.82
N GLU A 233 -5.09 -51.91 -33.40
CA GLU A 233 -5.37 -52.34 -34.79
C GLU A 233 -6.86 -52.07 -35.16
N ASP A 234 -7.07 -51.29 -36.23
CA ASP A 234 -7.99 -51.56 -37.36
C ASP A 234 -9.54 -51.63 -37.16
N THR A 235 -10.41 -51.23 -38.09
CA THR A 235 -10.37 -50.56 -39.43
C THR A 235 -11.84 -50.12 -39.78
N GLU A 236 -12.27 -49.54 -40.91
CA GLU A 236 -11.74 -49.39 -42.30
C GLU A 236 -12.46 -48.23 -43.05
N GLU A 237 -11.88 -47.80 -44.19
CA GLU A 237 -12.54 -47.28 -45.44
C GLU A 237 -13.45 -46.00 -45.37
N ASP A 238 -13.47 -45.05 -46.32
CA ASP A 238 -12.73 -44.77 -47.58
C ASP A 238 -13.22 -43.41 -48.20
N GLU A 239 -12.63 -42.75 -49.22
CA GLU A 239 -11.47 -42.98 -50.11
C GLU A 239 -10.99 -41.62 -50.73
N ASP A 240 -9.88 -41.64 -51.48
CA ASP A 240 -9.53 -40.78 -52.65
C ASP A 240 -9.19 -39.26 -52.50
N THR A 241 -8.20 -38.66 -53.19
CA THR A 241 -6.86 -39.00 -53.80
C THR A 241 -6.36 -37.73 -54.54
N GLU A 242 -5.08 -37.44 -54.86
CA GLU A 242 -3.73 -37.78 -54.34
C GLU A 242 -2.68 -36.89 -55.11
N GLU A 243 -1.37 -37.03 -54.82
CA GLU A 243 -0.17 -36.55 -55.57
C GLU A 243 0.19 -35.03 -55.42
N ASP A 244 1.45 -34.59 -55.21
CA ASP A 244 2.73 -35.33 -55.03
C ASP A 244 3.89 -34.47 -54.43
N GLU A 245 4.83 -35.18 -53.78
CA GLU A 245 6.30 -34.97 -53.59
C GLU A 245 6.94 -33.59 -53.25
N ASP A 246 7.34 -33.43 -51.98
CA ASP A 246 8.73 -33.46 -51.47
C ASP A 246 9.88 -32.49 -51.89
N THR A 247 10.71 -32.22 -50.86
CA THR A 247 12.19 -31.99 -50.81
C THR A 247 12.86 -30.59 -50.89
N GLU A 248 13.36 -30.18 -49.71
CA GLU A 248 14.77 -29.86 -49.36
C GLU A 248 15.52 -28.58 -49.88
N GLU A 249 16.57 -28.24 -49.12
CA GLU A 249 17.73 -27.34 -49.39
C GLU A 249 17.51 -25.81 -49.53
N ASP A 250 17.65 -25.12 -48.39
CA ASP A 250 18.78 -24.24 -48.01
C ASP A 250 19.28 -23.02 -48.87
N GLU A 251 19.91 -22.11 -48.12
CA GLU A 251 20.87 -21.03 -48.46
C GLU A 251 20.43 -19.75 -49.22
N GLU A 252 20.56 -18.63 -48.49
CA GLU A 252 21.35 -17.42 -48.81
C GLU A 252 21.22 -16.75 -50.19
N SER A 253 20.86 -15.45 -50.20
CA SER A 253 21.80 -14.40 -50.67
C SER A 253 21.34 -12.96 -50.40
N ASP A 254 22.31 -12.13 -50.01
CA ASP A 254 22.22 -10.69 -49.76
C ASP A 254 21.94 -9.79 -51.00
N ASP A 255 21.82 -8.49 -50.71
CA ASP A 255 22.45 -7.33 -51.39
C ASP A 255 21.57 -6.26 -52.10
N ASP A 256 22.07 -5.02 -51.93
CA ASP A 256 21.85 -3.76 -52.66
C ASP A 256 20.47 -3.03 -52.60
N GLU A 257 20.40 -2.12 -51.62
CA GLU A 257 20.16 -0.66 -51.72
C GLU A 257 19.54 -0.03 -53.01
N GLY A 258 18.78 1.08 -52.86
CA GLY A 258 18.49 1.92 -54.04
C GLY A 258 17.59 3.18 -54.01
N SER A 259 17.65 4.05 -52.99
CA SER A 259 17.38 5.52 -53.04
C SER A 259 16.09 6.18 -53.64
N ASP A 260 15.68 7.23 -52.93
CA ASP A 260 15.23 8.59 -53.38
C ASP A 260 13.84 8.83 -54.05
N ASP A 261 13.03 9.60 -53.28
CA ASP A 261 12.26 10.81 -53.65
C ASP A 261 11.22 10.84 -54.80
N GLY A 262 9.98 11.22 -54.44
CA GLY A 262 8.85 11.40 -55.36
C GLY A 262 7.66 12.21 -54.82
N ASP A 263 7.91 13.42 -54.33
CA ASP A 263 6.94 14.42 -53.82
C ASP A 263 5.67 14.65 -54.68
N ASP A 264 4.46 14.56 -54.08
CA ASP A 264 3.26 15.31 -54.47
C ASP A 264 2.28 15.47 -53.28
N THR A 265 1.38 16.46 -53.32
CA THR A 265 0.73 17.04 -52.13
C THR A 265 -0.81 17.00 -52.13
N GLY A 266 -1.36 16.41 -51.06
CA GLY A 266 -2.56 16.90 -50.34
C GLY A 266 -3.96 16.79 -50.98
N SER A 267 -4.85 16.03 -50.33
CA SER A 267 -6.21 16.53 -49.97
C SER A 267 -6.86 15.63 -48.93
N GLU A 268 -7.54 16.25 -47.96
CA GLU A 268 -8.32 15.63 -46.89
C GLU A 268 -9.43 14.67 -47.37
N THR A 269 -9.54 13.50 -46.72
CA THR A 269 -10.75 13.06 -46.02
C THR A 269 -10.31 12.23 -44.82
N GLY A 270 -10.66 12.64 -43.60
CA GLY A 270 -10.24 11.94 -42.38
C GLY A 270 -11.14 10.75 -42.03
N ASP A 271 -10.51 9.71 -41.48
CA ASP A 271 -11.11 8.72 -40.60
C ASP A 271 -10.00 8.39 -39.57
N ASN A 272 -10.23 8.66 -38.29
CA ASN A 272 -9.21 8.58 -37.25
C ASN A 272 -9.66 7.60 -36.17
N THR A 273 -9.71 6.33 -36.57
CA THR A 273 -10.10 5.18 -35.77
C THR A 273 -8.89 4.31 -35.46
N ASP A 274 -7.88 4.93 -34.83
CA ASP A 274 -6.79 4.20 -34.20
C ASP A 274 -7.31 3.63 -32.86
N HIS A 275 -7.62 2.33 -32.87
CA HIS A 275 -8.14 1.61 -31.71
C HIS A 275 -7.07 0.64 -31.23
N GLY A 276 -6.53 0.90 -30.04
CA GLY A 276 -5.40 0.18 -29.48
C GLY A 276 -5.58 -1.34 -29.42
N ASP A 277 -4.75 -2.05 -30.18
CA ASP A 277 -4.60 -3.51 -30.17
C ASP A 277 -3.19 -3.82 -29.65
N HIS A 278 -3.00 -3.60 -28.33
CA HIS A 278 -1.67 -3.49 -27.73
C HIS A 278 -1.12 -4.79 -27.12
N SER A 279 -1.98 -5.76 -26.77
CA SER A 279 -1.58 -6.93 -25.95
C SER A 279 -0.54 -7.88 -26.59
N GLY A 280 -0.23 -7.71 -27.89
CA GLY A 280 0.86 -8.41 -28.58
C GLY A 280 1.96 -7.50 -29.16
N THR A 281 1.84 -6.17 -29.06
CA THR A 281 2.80 -5.22 -29.66
C THR A 281 3.79 -4.61 -28.67
N GLU A 282 3.47 -4.55 -27.37
CA GLU A 282 4.31 -3.93 -26.33
C GLU A 282 5.72 -4.54 -26.24
N HIS A 283 5.85 -5.86 -26.02
CA HIS A 283 7.15 -6.54 -25.98
C HIS A 283 7.93 -6.37 -27.31
N GLN A 284 7.25 -6.42 -28.46
CA GLN A 284 7.88 -6.20 -29.77
C GLN A 284 8.40 -4.76 -29.93
N ASN A 285 7.66 -3.76 -29.45
CA ASN A 285 8.06 -2.36 -29.43
C ASN A 285 9.26 -2.13 -28.50
N HIS A 286 9.31 -2.80 -27.34
CA HIS A 286 10.47 -2.76 -26.46
C HIS A 286 11.74 -3.28 -27.15
N CYS A 287 11.69 -4.43 -27.84
CA CYS A 287 12.84 -4.98 -28.57
C CYS A 287 13.42 -4.05 -29.66
N MET A 288 12.70 -2.99 -30.05
CA MET A 288 13.15 -1.97 -31.01
C MET A 288 13.72 -0.70 -30.35
N MET A 289 13.76 -0.61 -29.01
CA MET A 289 14.15 0.60 -28.27
C MET A 289 15.26 0.34 -27.24
N GLU A 290 16.50 0.17 -27.72
CA GLU A 290 17.69 0.11 -26.85
C GLU A 290 18.07 1.50 -26.27
N PRO A 291 18.36 1.62 -24.96
CA PRO A 291 18.92 2.84 -24.39
C PRO A 291 20.36 3.14 -24.84
N ASP A 292 20.70 4.42 -25.05
CA ASP A 292 22.03 4.87 -25.50
C ASP A 292 23.19 4.35 -24.63
N PHE A 293 22.98 4.18 -23.31
CA PHE A 293 24.01 3.71 -22.37
C PHE A 293 24.33 2.19 -22.49
N VAL A 294 23.53 1.41 -23.23
CA VAL A 294 23.80 0.00 -23.57
C VAL A 294 24.13 -0.20 -25.06
N ALA A 295 24.24 0.87 -25.85
CA ALA A 295 24.53 0.78 -27.27
C ALA A 295 25.86 0.05 -27.54
N VAL A 296 25.84 -0.95 -28.45
CA VAL A 296 26.99 -1.83 -28.76
C VAL A 296 28.27 -1.06 -29.09
N ASN A 297 28.15 0.12 -29.70
CA ASN A 297 29.28 0.96 -30.08
C ASN A 297 30.03 1.64 -28.91
N GLN A 298 29.50 1.59 -27.68
CA GLN A 298 30.18 2.03 -26.45
C GLN A 298 31.05 0.92 -25.82
N MET A 299 30.83 -0.34 -26.21
CA MET A 299 31.36 -1.50 -25.48
C MET A 299 32.89 -1.59 -25.56
N THR A 300 33.53 -1.74 -24.40
CA THR A 300 34.99 -1.75 -24.25
C THR A 300 35.59 -3.15 -24.33
N HIS A 301 34.82 -4.17 -23.96
CA HIS A 301 35.21 -5.58 -23.96
C HIS A 301 34.05 -6.38 -24.54
N THR A 302 34.30 -7.12 -25.63
CA THR A 302 33.31 -8.01 -26.26
C THR A 302 33.82 -9.45 -26.16
N ALA A 303 32.98 -10.39 -25.74
CA ALA A 303 33.35 -11.80 -25.73
C ALA A 303 33.56 -12.32 -27.17
N THR A 304 34.65 -13.03 -27.41
CA THR A 304 35.08 -13.54 -28.73
C THR A 304 34.86 -15.04 -28.91
N GLN A 305 34.56 -15.75 -27.82
CA GLN A 305 34.20 -17.17 -27.80
C GLN A 305 33.62 -17.53 -26.43
N SER A 306 32.76 -18.54 -26.37
CA SER A 306 32.21 -19.04 -25.10
C SER A 306 33.31 -19.52 -24.14
N GLY A 307 33.06 -19.39 -22.83
CA GLY A 307 34.00 -19.80 -21.78
C GLY A 307 33.77 -19.09 -20.45
N ARG A 308 34.78 -19.08 -19.58
CA ARG A 308 34.68 -18.45 -18.25
C ARG A 308 35.03 -16.97 -18.32
N TRP A 309 34.36 -16.15 -17.51
CA TRP A 309 34.67 -14.73 -17.35
C TRP A 309 36.16 -14.48 -17.02
N SER A 310 36.78 -15.36 -16.22
CA SER A 310 38.19 -15.30 -15.83
C SER A 310 39.18 -15.48 -16.99
N ASP A 311 38.75 -16.05 -18.12
CA ASP A 311 39.66 -16.64 -19.09
C ASP A 311 39.97 -15.64 -20.21
N ALA A 312 41.24 -15.25 -20.31
CA ALA A 312 41.77 -14.34 -21.34
C ALA A 312 41.31 -14.65 -22.77
N THR A 313 41.09 -15.93 -23.09
CA THR A 313 40.60 -16.40 -24.40
C THR A 313 39.13 -16.07 -24.67
N THR A 314 38.28 -15.97 -23.65
CA THR A 314 36.87 -15.56 -23.79
C THR A 314 36.76 -14.14 -24.32
N TRP A 315 37.74 -13.29 -24.06
CA TRP A 315 37.74 -11.85 -24.40
C TRP A 315 38.78 -11.46 -25.47
N GLY A 316 39.42 -12.45 -26.11
CA GLY A 316 40.50 -12.23 -27.08
C GLY A 316 41.73 -11.47 -26.54
N GLY A 317 41.87 -11.34 -25.22
CA GLY A 317 42.69 -10.31 -24.59
C GLY A 317 42.86 -10.50 -23.08
N ASN A 318 42.55 -9.47 -22.28
CA ASN A 318 42.39 -9.60 -20.84
C ASN A 318 40.90 -9.73 -20.52
N ALA A 319 40.55 -10.31 -19.37
CA ALA A 319 39.19 -10.21 -18.85
C ALA A 319 38.82 -8.73 -18.53
N PRO A 320 37.53 -8.36 -18.57
CA PRO A 320 37.04 -7.06 -18.13
C PRO A 320 37.50 -6.73 -16.71
N GLY A 321 37.81 -5.46 -16.48
CA GLY A 321 38.15 -4.94 -15.16
C GLY A 321 37.37 -3.67 -14.84
N ASN A 322 37.74 -3.02 -13.73
CA ASN A 322 37.07 -1.81 -13.22
C ASN A 322 36.77 -0.77 -14.32
N GLY A 323 35.51 -0.31 -14.40
CA GLY A 323 35.01 0.66 -15.39
C GLY A 323 34.78 0.09 -16.80
N ALA A 324 34.71 -1.23 -16.97
CA ALA A 324 34.44 -1.83 -18.27
C ALA A 324 32.94 -1.81 -18.62
N LEU A 325 32.65 -1.35 -19.82
CA LEU A 325 31.42 -1.65 -20.56
C LEU A 325 31.63 -2.98 -21.30
N VAL A 326 30.83 -3.99 -21.01
CA VAL A 326 31.03 -5.39 -21.44
C VAL A 326 29.87 -5.88 -22.29
N GLN A 327 30.18 -6.57 -23.39
CA GLN A 327 29.21 -7.25 -24.26
C GLN A 327 29.46 -8.76 -24.30
N ILE A 328 28.38 -9.53 -24.19
CA ILE A 328 28.32 -10.96 -24.50
C ILE A 328 27.46 -11.12 -25.76
N PRO A 329 28.04 -11.26 -26.97
CA PRO A 329 27.28 -11.36 -28.22
C PRO A 329 26.35 -12.57 -28.30
N GLU A 330 25.37 -12.51 -29.18
CA GLU A 330 24.49 -13.62 -29.54
C GLU A 330 25.30 -14.89 -29.89
N GLY A 331 24.82 -16.05 -29.47
CA GLY A 331 25.49 -17.34 -29.66
C GLY A 331 26.77 -17.55 -28.82
N ILE A 332 27.15 -16.60 -27.96
CA ILE A 332 28.28 -16.73 -27.02
C ILE A 332 27.77 -16.88 -25.59
N GLU A 333 28.33 -17.87 -24.87
CA GLU A 333 28.02 -18.14 -23.47
C GLU A 333 29.22 -17.77 -22.58
N VAL A 334 29.02 -16.90 -21.60
CA VAL A 334 30.04 -16.57 -20.60
C VAL A 334 29.61 -17.04 -19.22
N THR A 335 30.48 -17.80 -18.54
CA THR A 335 30.23 -18.30 -17.18
C THR A 335 31.02 -17.53 -16.12
N ILE A 336 30.32 -16.95 -15.15
CA ILE A 336 30.88 -16.48 -13.88
C ILE A 336 31.05 -17.70 -12.97
N ALA A 337 32.30 -18.03 -12.63
CA ALA A 337 32.67 -19.23 -11.86
C ALA A 337 33.59 -18.88 -10.67
N GLY A 338 33.22 -17.80 -9.97
CA GLY A 338 33.95 -17.21 -8.86
C GLY A 338 33.48 -15.76 -8.60
N LEU A 339 34.13 -15.09 -7.66
CA LEU A 339 33.88 -13.67 -7.36
C LEU A 339 34.59 -12.77 -8.38
N ILE A 340 33.90 -11.76 -8.91
CA ILE A 340 34.46 -10.69 -9.75
C ILE A 340 34.58 -9.42 -8.88
N PRO A 341 35.78 -9.08 -8.39
CA PRO A 341 36.00 -7.91 -7.52
C PRO A 341 36.24 -6.60 -8.30
N ASP A 342 36.08 -6.65 -9.63
CA ASP A 342 36.19 -5.50 -10.52
C ASP A 342 34.81 -4.87 -10.71
N ARG A 343 34.68 -3.57 -10.44
CA ARG A 343 33.43 -2.81 -10.56
C ARG A 343 33.14 -2.49 -12.03
N LEU A 344 32.13 -3.13 -12.62
CA LEU A 344 31.82 -2.97 -14.05
C LEU A 344 30.81 -1.84 -14.26
N GLU A 345 30.92 -1.11 -15.38
CA GLU A 345 29.97 -0.04 -15.73
C GLU A 345 28.68 -0.66 -16.29
N THR A 346 28.81 -1.50 -17.32
CA THR A 346 27.67 -2.17 -17.95
C THR A 346 28.04 -3.61 -18.28
N VAL A 347 27.10 -4.54 -18.08
CA VAL A 347 27.16 -5.89 -18.67
C VAL A 347 25.94 -6.09 -19.54
N ARG A 348 26.15 -6.03 -20.86
CA ARG A 348 25.17 -6.28 -21.91
C ARG A 348 25.20 -7.75 -22.34
N ILE A 349 24.03 -8.38 -22.34
CA ILE A 349 23.79 -9.78 -22.68
C ILE A 349 22.97 -9.82 -23.97
N ASP A 350 23.61 -10.16 -25.08
CA ASP A 350 22.95 -10.51 -26.36
C ASP A 350 22.92 -12.03 -26.57
N GLY A 351 23.89 -12.76 -25.98
CA GLY A 351 23.95 -14.23 -25.84
C GLY A 351 23.59 -14.67 -24.42
N THR A 352 24.42 -15.48 -23.76
CA THR A 352 24.08 -16.06 -22.44
C THR A 352 25.08 -15.69 -21.35
N LEU A 353 24.59 -15.16 -20.23
CA LEU A 353 25.36 -15.00 -18.99
C LEU A 353 24.95 -16.07 -17.97
N ASN A 354 25.87 -16.99 -17.69
CA ASN A 354 25.70 -18.09 -16.74
C ASN A 354 26.41 -17.81 -15.41
N PHE A 355 25.80 -18.17 -14.28
CA PHE A 355 26.47 -18.24 -12.98
C PHE A 355 26.66 -19.72 -12.58
N ALA A 356 27.83 -20.06 -12.05
CA ALA A 356 28.11 -21.40 -11.51
C ALA A 356 27.30 -21.68 -10.23
N THR A 357 26.75 -22.89 -10.14
CA THR A 357 25.85 -23.31 -9.04
C THR A 357 26.57 -24.08 -7.92
N ASP A 358 27.83 -24.47 -8.15
CA ASP A 358 28.67 -25.31 -7.29
C ASP A 358 29.76 -24.54 -6.52
N SER A 359 29.81 -23.22 -6.70
CA SER A 359 30.88 -22.35 -6.21
C SER A 359 30.42 -20.90 -6.09
N ASN A 360 30.88 -20.19 -5.05
CA ASN A 360 30.40 -18.83 -4.77
C ASN A 360 30.73 -17.86 -5.91
N THR A 361 29.71 -17.17 -6.40
CA THR A 361 29.76 -16.25 -7.53
C THR A 361 29.30 -14.85 -7.13
N GLU A 362 29.98 -13.83 -7.66
CA GLU A 362 29.66 -12.42 -7.39
C GLU A 362 29.96 -11.59 -8.64
N LEU A 363 29.02 -10.74 -9.03
CA LEU A 363 29.13 -9.76 -10.09
C LEU A 363 28.91 -8.35 -9.51
N GLN A 364 29.92 -7.49 -9.59
CA GLN A 364 29.81 -6.07 -9.25
C GLN A 364 29.63 -5.27 -10.55
N VAL A 365 28.46 -4.67 -10.75
CA VAL A 365 28.08 -3.96 -11.99
C VAL A 365 27.17 -2.77 -11.66
N ASP A 366 27.21 -1.66 -12.40
CA ASP A 366 26.17 -0.63 -12.28
C ASP A 366 24.91 -1.09 -13.02
N THR A 367 25.00 -1.30 -14.33
CA THR A 367 23.86 -1.72 -15.15
C THR A 367 24.04 -3.09 -15.79
N LEU A 368 23.17 -4.03 -15.42
CA LEU A 368 23.01 -5.33 -16.04
C LEU A 368 21.87 -5.25 -17.07
N PHE A 369 22.14 -5.57 -18.33
CA PHE A 369 21.17 -5.44 -19.42
C PHE A 369 21.11 -6.73 -20.25
N SER A 370 19.91 -7.19 -20.60
CA SER A 370 19.73 -8.18 -21.68
C SER A 370 18.89 -7.62 -22.81
N ALA A 371 19.38 -7.76 -24.04
CA ALA A 371 18.58 -7.60 -25.25
C ALA A 371 17.59 -8.77 -25.36
N CYS A 372 16.59 -8.69 -26.26
CA CYS A 372 15.57 -9.73 -26.38
C CYS A 372 16.10 -11.13 -26.78
N SER A 373 17.26 -11.22 -27.43
CA SER A 373 17.97 -12.49 -27.69
C SER A 373 18.74 -13.03 -26.48
N GLY A 374 18.98 -12.20 -25.47
CA GLY A 374 19.87 -12.49 -24.35
C GLY A 374 19.23 -13.39 -23.29
N HIS A 375 20.05 -14.22 -22.63
CA HIS A 375 19.63 -15.08 -21.53
C HIS A 375 20.48 -14.85 -20.28
N LEU A 376 19.85 -14.41 -19.18
CA LEU A 376 20.45 -14.41 -17.85
C LEU A 376 20.09 -15.73 -17.13
N GLN A 377 21.08 -16.53 -16.77
CA GLN A 377 20.88 -17.81 -16.08
C GLN A 377 21.68 -17.91 -14.77
N ILE A 378 20.97 -18.00 -13.64
CA ILE A 378 21.52 -18.18 -12.29
C ILE A 378 20.93 -19.46 -11.68
N GLY A 379 21.44 -20.60 -12.14
CA GLY A 379 20.82 -21.91 -11.90
C GLY A 379 19.58 -22.15 -12.77
N ASN A 380 19.03 -23.36 -12.69
CA ASN A 380 17.77 -23.77 -13.32
C ASN A 380 17.08 -24.87 -12.49
N ALA A 381 15.93 -25.39 -12.93
CA ALA A 381 15.12 -26.33 -12.16
C ALA A 381 15.86 -27.66 -11.84
N GLU A 382 16.69 -28.16 -12.75
CA GLU A 382 17.47 -29.39 -12.58
C GLU A 382 18.75 -29.18 -11.75
N ASN A 383 19.28 -27.96 -11.74
CA ASN A 383 20.52 -27.57 -11.09
C ASN A 383 20.38 -26.13 -10.53
N PRO A 384 19.68 -25.95 -9.40
CA PRO A 384 19.62 -24.68 -8.69
C PRO A 384 20.98 -24.36 -8.05
N VAL A 385 21.19 -23.10 -7.65
CA VAL A 385 22.35 -22.71 -6.85
C VAL A 385 22.30 -23.46 -5.51
N GLN A 386 23.37 -24.23 -5.23
CA GLN A 386 23.40 -25.21 -4.14
C GLN A 386 23.29 -24.55 -2.75
N PRO A 387 22.78 -25.25 -1.70
CA PRO A 387 22.47 -24.64 -0.40
C PRO A 387 23.66 -23.93 0.27
N ASP A 388 24.85 -24.54 0.22
CA ASP A 388 26.10 -24.00 0.78
C ASP A 388 26.76 -22.92 -0.12
N VAL A 389 26.14 -22.54 -1.24
CA VAL A 389 26.71 -21.69 -2.30
C VAL A 389 25.88 -20.42 -2.48
N SER A 390 26.56 -19.27 -2.57
CA SER A 390 25.91 -17.98 -2.85
C SER A 390 26.19 -17.47 -4.27
N ALA A 391 25.17 -16.96 -4.96
CA ALA A 391 25.31 -16.21 -6.21
C ALA A 391 24.79 -14.76 -6.02
N LYS A 392 25.62 -13.76 -6.31
CA LYS A 392 25.30 -12.35 -6.04
C LYS A 392 25.46 -11.44 -7.25
N VAL A 393 24.50 -10.54 -7.44
CA VAL A 393 24.59 -9.36 -8.30
C VAL A 393 24.53 -8.13 -7.40
N ILE A 394 25.60 -7.35 -7.37
CA ILE A 394 25.72 -6.14 -6.56
C ILE A 394 25.73 -4.94 -7.50
N PHE A 395 24.68 -4.12 -7.39
CA PHE A 395 24.57 -2.84 -8.07
C PHE A 395 25.48 -1.83 -7.36
N ILE A 396 26.66 -1.61 -7.94
CA ILE A 396 27.72 -0.75 -7.38
C ILE A 396 27.26 0.70 -7.25
N ASP A 397 27.78 1.44 -6.28
CA ASP A 397 27.56 2.89 -6.20
C ASP A 397 28.83 3.71 -6.53
N ASP A 398 28.86 4.26 -7.74
CA ASP A 398 29.85 5.25 -8.17
C ASP A 398 29.25 6.68 -8.25
N GLY A 399 28.01 6.86 -7.79
CA GLY A 399 27.28 8.14 -7.76
C GLY A 399 25.77 7.99 -8.02
N ALA A 400 25.02 9.07 -7.78
CA ALA A 400 23.59 9.13 -8.10
C ALA A 400 23.34 8.99 -9.62
N VAL A 401 22.18 8.42 -9.97
CA VAL A 401 21.75 8.23 -11.37
C VAL A 401 21.64 9.57 -12.11
N ALA A 402 22.02 9.57 -13.40
CA ALA A 402 22.08 10.80 -14.21
C ALA A 402 21.83 10.60 -15.72
N ASP A 403 21.24 9.48 -16.17
CA ASP A 403 20.74 9.36 -17.55
C ASP A 403 19.40 10.10 -17.72
N GLU A 404 19.02 10.43 -18.96
CA GLU A 404 17.84 11.26 -19.26
C GLU A 404 16.51 10.67 -18.78
N LYS A 405 16.42 9.34 -18.60
CA LYS A 405 15.21 8.64 -18.13
C LYS A 405 15.35 8.10 -16.70
N LEU A 406 16.47 8.38 -16.03
CA LEU A 406 16.87 7.76 -14.76
C LEU A 406 16.66 6.22 -14.77
N LEU A 407 17.01 5.57 -15.89
CA LEU A 407 16.75 4.16 -16.17
C LEU A 407 17.89 3.24 -15.71
N SER A 408 19.16 3.59 -15.91
CA SER A 408 20.24 3.01 -15.08
C SER A 408 20.09 3.56 -13.66
N ARG A 409 20.63 3.00 -12.59
CA ARG A 409 21.36 1.75 -12.34
C ARG A 409 20.41 0.56 -12.14
N GLY A 410 20.82 -0.68 -12.36
CA GLY A 410 20.00 -1.86 -12.04
C GLY A 410 20.07 -3.00 -13.06
N ALA A 411 19.09 -3.90 -13.02
CA ALA A 411 18.87 -4.93 -14.02
C ALA A 411 17.69 -4.57 -14.93
N ILE A 412 17.93 -4.50 -16.25
CA ILE A 412 16.94 -4.18 -17.28
C ILE A 412 16.96 -5.34 -18.28
N LEU A 413 15.97 -6.22 -18.19
CA LEU A 413 16.03 -7.56 -18.76
C LEU A 413 14.91 -7.75 -19.78
N MET A 414 15.25 -7.60 -21.06
CA MET A 414 14.31 -7.70 -22.19
C MET A 414 14.30 -9.10 -22.81
N GLY A 415 15.37 -9.87 -22.59
CA GLY A 415 15.46 -11.27 -22.97
C GLY A 415 15.10 -12.23 -21.84
N ARG A 416 15.31 -13.52 -22.09
CA ARG A 416 15.00 -14.61 -21.17
C ARG A 416 15.71 -14.45 -19.83
N THR A 417 15.01 -14.74 -18.72
CA THR A 417 15.64 -14.84 -17.39
C THR A 417 15.27 -16.12 -16.67
N THR A 418 16.27 -16.86 -16.19
CA THR A 418 16.10 -18.09 -15.40
C THR A 418 16.96 -18.00 -14.15
N ILE A 419 16.33 -17.97 -12.98
CA ILE A 419 17.00 -17.82 -11.69
C ILE A 419 16.43 -18.86 -10.74
N HIS A 420 17.26 -19.76 -10.21
CA HIS A 420 16.84 -20.83 -9.29
C HIS A 420 17.81 -20.92 -8.11
N GLY A 421 17.42 -20.30 -6.99
CA GLY A 421 18.05 -20.51 -5.69
C GLY A 421 17.54 -21.77 -4.98
N THR A 422 18.12 -22.07 -3.83
CA THR A 422 17.69 -23.20 -2.97
C THR A 422 16.30 -22.95 -2.38
N THR A 423 15.38 -23.89 -2.61
CA THR A 423 14.00 -23.86 -2.12
C THR A 423 13.90 -23.85 -0.60
N LYS A 424 13.12 -22.91 -0.06
CA LYS A 424 12.77 -22.80 1.36
C LYS A 424 11.27 -22.60 1.50
N THR A 425 10.67 -23.11 2.59
CA THR A 425 9.34 -22.67 3.04
C THR A 425 9.38 -21.15 3.26
N HIS A 426 8.55 -20.39 2.58
CA HIS A 426 8.56 -18.92 2.67
C HIS A 426 7.93 -18.40 3.95
N ARG A 427 6.85 -19.02 4.43
CA ARG A 427 6.14 -18.67 5.67
C ARG A 427 5.59 -19.90 6.40
N ALA A 428 5.41 -19.79 7.71
CA ALA A 428 4.75 -20.77 8.57
C ALA A 428 3.87 -20.08 9.62
N ILE A 429 2.93 -20.81 10.22
CA ILE A 429 2.08 -20.33 11.32
C ILE A 429 2.69 -20.75 12.65
N ILE A 430 2.79 -19.82 13.59
CA ILE A 430 3.24 -20.03 14.97
C ILE A 430 2.07 -20.58 15.81
N SER A 431 2.27 -21.71 16.49
CA SER A 431 1.27 -22.30 17.38
C SER A 431 1.93 -23.08 18.53
N PRO A 432 1.64 -22.75 19.82
CA PRO A 432 0.86 -21.60 20.26
C PRO A 432 1.54 -20.26 19.91
N GLN A 433 0.75 -19.19 19.78
CA GLN A 433 1.23 -17.82 19.53
C GLN A 433 2.32 -17.40 20.54
N ALA A 434 3.35 -16.70 20.05
CA ALA A 434 4.59 -16.45 20.79
C ALA A 434 4.57 -15.13 21.57
N LYS A 435 5.41 -15.03 22.60
CA LYS A 435 5.39 -13.94 23.59
C LYS A 435 6.76 -13.29 23.82
N GLN A 436 6.72 -12.10 24.42
CA GLN A 436 7.93 -11.41 24.88
C GLN A 436 8.73 -12.33 25.81
N GLY A 437 10.01 -12.52 25.49
CA GLY A 437 10.93 -13.38 26.22
C GLY A 437 11.02 -14.83 25.72
N ASP A 438 10.17 -15.27 24.78
CA ASP A 438 10.32 -16.58 24.16
C ASP A 438 11.56 -16.60 23.26
N SER A 439 12.46 -17.57 23.49
CA SER A 439 13.62 -17.85 22.61
C SER A 439 13.39 -19.08 21.72
N VAL A 440 12.18 -19.64 21.73
CA VAL A 440 11.77 -20.83 20.99
C VAL A 440 10.35 -20.62 20.50
N ILE A 441 10.14 -20.66 19.19
CA ILE A 441 8.81 -20.69 18.58
C ILE A 441 8.49 -22.11 18.11
N ASN A 442 7.21 -22.46 18.10
CA ASN A 442 6.73 -23.76 17.61
C ASN A 442 5.79 -23.49 16.44
N LEU A 443 5.92 -24.28 15.37
CA LEU A 443 5.19 -24.11 14.11
C LEU A 443 4.12 -25.19 13.95
N THR A 444 3.06 -24.89 13.20
CA THR A 444 2.03 -25.88 12.85
C THR A 444 2.57 -27.02 11.98
N THR A 445 3.49 -26.70 11.07
CA THR A 445 4.13 -27.61 10.12
C THR A 445 5.65 -27.41 10.16
N ALA A 446 6.42 -28.50 10.02
CA ALA A 446 7.88 -28.41 9.98
C ALA A 446 8.34 -27.77 8.64
N PRO A 447 9.19 -26.73 8.66
CA PRO A 447 9.60 -26.02 7.45
C PRO A 447 10.66 -26.81 6.67
N THR A 448 10.71 -26.59 5.35
CA THR A 448 11.72 -27.14 4.45
C THR A 448 12.76 -26.08 4.08
N GLY A 449 14.02 -26.51 3.89
CA GLY A 449 15.12 -25.64 3.48
C GLY A 449 15.60 -24.59 4.49
N TRP A 450 14.95 -24.45 5.64
CA TRP A 450 15.41 -23.59 6.73
C TRP A 450 16.69 -24.16 7.34
N ASP A 451 17.65 -23.30 7.69
CA ASP A 451 18.93 -23.70 8.28
C ASP A 451 19.43 -22.68 9.34
N PHE A 452 20.55 -22.98 9.99
CA PHE A 452 21.23 -22.08 10.92
C PHE A 452 21.56 -20.72 10.28
N ASP A 453 21.50 -19.64 11.06
CA ASP A 453 21.70 -18.25 10.65
C ASP A 453 20.69 -17.68 9.61
N ASP A 454 19.75 -18.48 9.07
CA ASP A 454 18.61 -17.96 8.30
C ASP A 454 17.89 -16.88 9.12
N LYS A 455 17.48 -15.79 8.47
CA LYS A 455 16.71 -14.73 9.11
C LYS A 455 15.22 -14.89 8.84
N LEU A 456 14.47 -14.75 9.91
CA LEU A 456 13.02 -14.87 10.02
C LEU A 456 12.45 -13.51 10.42
N VAL A 457 11.29 -13.15 9.87
CA VAL A 457 10.44 -12.06 10.33
C VAL A 457 9.25 -12.68 11.06
N ILE A 458 9.07 -12.39 12.34
CA ILE A 458 7.85 -12.69 13.09
C ILE A 458 6.91 -11.50 12.90
N THR A 459 5.67 -11.74 12.48
CA THR A 459 4.76 -10.66 12.08
C THR A 459 4.27 -9.81 13.25
N GLY A 460 4.07 -8.51 13.00
CA GLY A 460 3.55 -7.58 13.99
C GLY A 460 2.09 -7.85 14.35
N THR A 461 1.77 -7.76 15.63
CA THR A 461 0.40 -7.97 16.14
C THR A 461 -0.04 -6.89 17.14
N ILE A 462 0.75 -5.82 17.33
CA ILE A 462 0.39 -4.73 18.24
C ILE A 462 -0.56 -3.78 17.51
N ILE A 463 -1.71 -3.54 18.14
CA ILE A 463 -2.76 -2.66 17.64
C ILE A 463 -2.21 -1.23 17.46
N ASN A 464 -2.52 -0.64 16.31
CA ASN A 464 -2.04 0.67 15.84
C ASN A 464 -0.50 0.80 15.75
N ASP A 465 0.25 -0.31 15.70
CA ASP A 465 1.69 -0.33 15.40
C ASP A 465 1.99 -1.33 14.26
N PRO A 466 1.92 -0.89 12.98
CA PRO A 466 2.27 -1.72 11.83
C PRO A 466 3.78 -1.98 11.70
N THR A 467 4.60 -1.51 12.66
CA THR A 467 6.04 -1.77 12.77
C THR A 467 6.41 -2.68 13.95
N SER A 468 5.41 -3.38 14.53
CA SER A 468 5.56 -4.29 15.66
C SER A 468 6.06 -5.70 15.29
N ASP A 469 6.55 -5.89 14.07
CA ASP A 469 7.26 -7.09 13.63
C ASP A 469 8.67 -7.18 14.25
N GLU A 470 9.25 -8.38 14.23
CA GLU A 470 10.62 -8.59 14.69
C GLU A 470 11.42 -9.53 13.80
N ILE A 471 12.64 -9.12 13.42
CA ILE A 471 13.62 -10.01 12.78
C ILE A 471 14.37 -10.80 13.85
N ARG A 472 14.54 -12.12 13.62
CA ARG A 472 15.41 -13.02 14.38
C ARG A 472 16.14 -13.97 13.44
N GLY A 473 17.25 -14.54 13.90
CA GLY A 473 17.92 -15.66 13.25
C GLY A 473 17.57 -17.01 13.86
N ILE A 474 17.79 -18.06 13.08
CA ILE A 474 17.70 -19.44 13.56
C ILE A 474 19.01 -19.85 14.24
N SER A 475 18.93 -20.29 15.49
CA SER A 475 20.07 -20.90 16.22
C SER A 475 19.99 -22.43 16.32
N ALA A 476 18.79 -23.02 16.20
CA ALA A 476 18.59 -24.46 16.03
C ALA A 476 17.19 -24.80 15.47
N ILE A 477 17.08 -25.95 14.78
CA ILE A 477 15.82 -26.49 14.24
C ILE A 477 15.62 -27.91 14.76
N ASN A 478 14.41 -28.23 15.21
CA ASN A 478 14.01 -29.57 15.65
C ASN A 478 12.55 -29.86 15.22
N GLY A 479 12.36 -30.23 13.95
CA GLY A 479 11.03 -30.43 13.37
C GLY A 479 10.25 -29.12 13.29
N THR A 480 9.12 -29.05 14.00
CA THR A 480 8.31 -27.82 14.14
C THR A 480 8.89 -26.80 15.11
N GLN A 481 9.88 -27.17 15.93
CA GLN A 481 10.44 -26.29 16.96
C GLN A 481 11.67 -25.55 16.44
N ILE A 482 11.63 -24.21 16.49
CA ILE A 482 12.69 -23.32 16.03
C ILE A 482 13.23 -22.54 17.22
N THR A 483 14.54 -22.67 17.49
CA THR A 483 15.23 -21.86 18.50
C THR A 483 15.80 -20.61 17.83
N LEU A 484 15.56 -19.45 18.43
CA LEU A 484 15.99 -18.14 17.92
C LEU A 484 17.42 -17.80 18.37
N ASP A 485 18.09 -16.87 17.69
CA ASP A 485 19.38 -16.32 18.12
C ASP A 485 19.25 -15.38 19.33
N GLU A 486 18.19 -14.56 19.35
CA GLU A 486 17.77 -13.74 20.48
C GLU A 486 16.28 -13.95 20.82
N ALA A 487 15.90 -13.82 22.09
CA ALA A 487 14.50 -13.93 22.53
C ALA A 487 13.65 -12.78 21.98
N LEU A 488 12.33 -12.99 21.82
CA LEU A 488 11.40 -11.95 21.35
C LEU A 488 11.32 -10.77 22.34
N SER A 489 11.28 -9.56 21.81
CA SER A 489 11.12 -8.29 22.52
C SER A 489 9.65 -7.90 22.67
N LEU A 490 8.77 -8.38 21.78
CA LEU A 490 7.34 -8.06 21.71
C LEU A 490 6.49 -9.32 21.93
N ASP A 491 5.21 -9.11 22.26
CA ASP A 491 4.20 -10.16 22.20
C ASP A 491 3.66 -10.27 20.77
N HIS A 492 3.65 -11.48 20.21
CA HIS A 492 3.15 -11.78 18.87
C HIS A 492 1.91 -12.66 18.98
N THR A 493 0.82 -12.04 19.45
CA THR A 493 -0.45 -12.68 19.80
C THR A 493 -1.64 -11.94 19.20
N ALA A 494 -2.54 -12.67 18.56
CA ALA A 494 -3.78 -12.12 18.00
C ALA A 494 -4.87 -11.98 19.09
N PRO A 495 -5.97 -11.21 18.85
CA PRO A 495 -7.09 -11.07 19.78
C PRO A 495 -7.75 -12.41 20.20
N LYS A 496 -7.55 -13.47 19.41
CA LYS A 496 -7.99 -14.84 19.71
C LYS A 496 -6.90 -15.86 19.39
N ALA A 497 -6.87 -16.93 20.18
CA ALA A 497 -5.85 -17.98 20.11
C ALA A 497 -5.98 -18.93 18.89
N ASP A 498 -7.08 -18.82 18.14
CA ASP A 498 -7.37 -19.59 16.91
C ASP A 498 -7.20 -18.76 15.63
N LEU A 499 -6.77 -17.50 15.75
CA LEU A 499 -6.29 -16.69 14.63
C LEU A 499 -4.80 -16.97 14.38
N ASN A 500 -4.36 -16.83 13.12
CA ASN A 500 -3.00 -17.18 12.72
C ASN A 500 -2.02 -16.03 13.04
N VAL A 501 -0.89 -16.35 13.65
CA VAL A 501 0.28 -15.45 13.69
C VAL A 501 1.40 -16.10 12.92
N TYR A 502 2.11 -15.34 12.08
CA TYR A 502 2.98 -15.88 11.05
C TYR A 502 4.47 -15.59 11.32
N VAL A 503 5.31 -16.41 10.71
CA VAL A 503 6.75 -16.17 10.57
C VAL A 503 7.18 -16.43 9.14
N ALA A 504 7.96 -15.53 8.55
CA ALA A 504 8.43 -15.61 7.17
C ALA A 504 9.97 -15.69 7.09
N ASN A 505 10.52 -16.54 6.23
CA ASN A 505 11.96 -16.68 6.01
C ASN A 505 12.42 -15.74 4.88
N ILE A 506 13.33 -14.83 5.21
CA ILE A 506 13.87 -13.76 4.34
C ILE A 506 15.34 -13.99 3.92
N SER A 507 15.87 -15.20 4.12
CA SER A 507 17.20 -15.61 3.63
C SER A 507 17.08 -16.39 2.33
N ARG A 508 17.85 -16.00 1.30
CA ARG A 508 18.01 -16.75 0.04
C ARG A 508 19.48 -16.72 -0.37
N ASN A 509 19.91 -17.70 -1.15
CA ASN A 509 21.30 -17.83 -1.58
C ASN A 509 21.60 -17.20 -2.96
N VAL A 510 20.57 -16.79 -3.70
CA VAL A 510 20.68 -15.87 -4.84
C VAL A 510 20.24 -14.47 -4.40
N GLU A 511 21.11 -13.46 -4.53
CA GLU A 511 20.83 -12.09 -4.08
C GLU A 511 21.15 -11.02 -5.15
N PHE A 512 20.22 -10.09 -5.34
CA PHE A 512 20.37 -8.83 -6.05
C PHE A 512 20.36 -7.69 -5.02
N ILE A 513 21.39 -6.84 -5.01
CA ILE A 513 21.67 -5.93 -3.87
C ILE A 513 22.09 -4.54 -4.36
N SER A 514 21.51 -3.46 -3.83
CA SER A 514 22.09 -2.11 -3.97
C SER A 514 23.27 -1.95 -3.01
N GLU A 515 24.44 -1.50 -3.48
CA GLU A 515 25.60 -1.23 -2.58
C GLU A 515 25.33 -0.06 -1.62
N ASN A 516 24.50 0.91 -2.02
CA ASN A 516 24.11 2.07 -1.22
C ASN A 516 22.59 2.09 -0.98
N THR A 517 22.18 2.50 0.22
CA THR A 517 20.78 2.64 0.64
C THR A 517 20.20 4.03 0.39
N ASP A 518 21.02 5.02 0.00
CA ASP A 518 20.55 6.34 -0.46
C ASP A 518 19.69 6.19 -1.72
N LEU A 519 18.49 6.76 -1.72
CA LEU A 519 17.43 6.43 -2.70
C LEU A 519 17.89 6.66 -4.15
N GLN A 520 18.55 7.78 -4.42
CA GLN A 520 19.01 8.17 -5.75
C GLN A 520 20.23 7.36 -6.26
N HIS A 521 20.73 6.43 -5.44
CA HIS A 521 21.88 5.57 -5.72
C HIS A 521 21.50 4.08 -5.87
N ARG A 522 20.25 3.69 -5.59
CA ARG A 522 19.77 2.29 -5.62
C ARG A 522 19.60 1.75 -7.04
N GLY A 523 19.82 0.45 -7.22
CA GLY A 523 19.40 -0.30 -8.41
C GLY A 523 17.91 -0.65 -8.39
N HIS A 524 17.33 -0.97 -9.54
CA HIS A 524 15.99 -1.57 -9.68
C HIS A 524 16.07 -2.87 -10.50
N VAL A 525 15.00 -3.65 -10.56
CA VAL A 525 14.89 -4.79 -11.49
C VAL A 525 13.63 -4.62 -12.34
N MET A 526 13.83 -4.52 -13.65
CA MET A 526 12.78 -4.40 -14.66
C MET A 526 12.88 -5.56 -15.66
N PHE A 527 11.84 -6.39 -15.70
CA PHE A 527 11.60 -7.40 -16.72
C PHE A 527 10.70 -6.81 -17.81
N MET A 528 11.11 -6.93 -19.07
CA MET A 528 10.37 -6.43 -20.24
C MET A 528 9.99 -7.60 -21.17
N SER A 529 9.79 -8.78 -20.59
CA SER A 529 9.54 -10.07 -21.25
C SER A 529 8.74 -11.00 -20.34
N HIS A 530 7.99 -11.93 -20.96
CA HIS A 530 7.24 -12.97 -20.25
C HIS A 530 8.02 -14.29 -20.07
N ASP A 531 9.17 -14.50 -20.73
CA ASP A 531 10.03 -15.68 -20.55
C ASP A 531 10.96 -15.49 -19.33
N VAL A 532 10.33 -15.46 -18.16
CA VAL A 532 10.96 -15.17 -16.87
C VAL A 532 10.51 -16.21 -15.84
N ASP A 533 11.48 -16.91 -15.26
CA ASP A 533 11.29 -17.90 -14.19
C ASP A 533 12.29 -17.63 -13.06
N VAL A 534 11.81 -17.06 -11.96
CA VAL A 534 12.62 -16.56 -10.83
C VAL A 534 12.16 -17.24 -9.54
N GLN A 535 12.92 -18.24 -9.11
CA GLN A 535 12.60 -19.05 -7.93
C GLN A 535 13.66 -18.87 -6.84
N ASN A 536 13.21 -18.59 -5.61
CA ASN A 536 14.03 -18.48 -4.41
C ASN A 536 15.16 -17.43 -4.48
N ALA A 537 14.91 -16.28 -5.12
CA ALA A 537 15.83 -15.14 -5.15
C ALA A 537 15.49 -14.10 -4.09
N LYS A 538 16.46 -13.23 -3.72
CA LYS A 538 16.24 -12.08 -2.86
C LYS A 538 16.70 -10.78 -3.51
N PHE A 539 15.88 -9.75 -3.35
CA PHE A 539 16.07 -8.40 -3.86
C PHE A 539 16.19 -7.45 -2.66
N THR A 540 17.39 -6.93 -2.42
CA THR A 540 17.77 -6.21 -1.18
C THR A 540 18.04 -4.74 -1.46
N GLU A 541 17.32 -3.85 -0.78
CA GLU A 541 17.47 -2.39 -0.88
C GLU A 541 17.31 -1.87 -2.33
N LEU A 542 16.45 -2.53 -3.12
CA LEU A 542 16.19 -2.18 -4.52
C LEU A 542 14.99 -1.23 -4.67
N GLY A 543 14.88 -0.64 -5.85
CA GLY A 543 13.91 0.40 -6.19
C GLY A 543 14.37 1.79 -5.75
N ARG A 544 13.95 2.82 -6.49
CA ARG A 544 14.25 4.24 -6.21
C ARG A 544 13.10 5.21 -6.48
N THR A 545 11.96 4.74 -7.00
CA THR A 545 10.72 5.53 -6.91
C THR A 545 10.32 5.59 -5.43
N ASP A 546 10.31 6.79 -4.87
CA ASP A 546 9.98 7.09 -3.48
C ASP A 546 8.48 7.37 -3.37
N LYS A 547 7.78 6.61 -2.53
CA LYS A 547 6.32 6.75 -2.31
C LYS A 547 5.96 7.62 -1.10
N THR A 548 6.95 8.17 -0.38
CA THR A 548 6.73 9.24 0.62
C THR A 548 6.61 10.62 -0.02
N GLN A 549 6.88 10.73 -1.33
CA GLN A 549 6.81 11.93 -2.14
C GLN A 549 5.99 11.64 -3.41
N PRO A 550 5.23 12.60 -3.96
CA PRO A 550 4.53 12.40 -5.24
C PRO A 550 5.50 12.12 -6.39
N LEU A 551 5.02 11.40 -7.41
CA LEU A 551 5.69 11.30 -8.70
C LEU A 551 5.87 12.69 -9.37
N ASP A 552 7.04 12.93 -9.95
CA ASP A 552 7.39 14.21 -10.61
C ASP A 552 7.86 14.03 -12.07
N ASP A 553 7.48 12.93 -12.71
CA ASP A 553 7.77 12.63 -14.12
C ASP A 553 6.71 13.19 -15.09
N PHE A 554 5.43 12.97 -14.79
CA PHE A 554 4.27 13.36 -15.60
C PHE A 554 3.11 13.84 -14.74
N ARG A 555 2.37 14.83 -15.25
CA ARG A 555 1.03 15.22 -14.79
C ARG A 555 0.03 15.03 -15.92
N PHE A 556 -1.14 14.54 -15.60
CA PHE A 556 -2.26 14.33 -16.51
C PHE A 556 -3.27 15.49 -16.33
N ASP A 557 -3.50 16.27 -17.39
CA ASP A 557 -4.51 17.32 -17.43
C ASP A 557 -5.80 16.77 -18.07
N PHE A 558 -6.83 16.54 -17.26
CA PHE A 558 -8.12 16.01 -17.73
C PHE A 558 -9.00 17.12 -18.35
N HIS A 559 -9.73 16.77 -19.42
CA HIS A 559 -10.44 17.74 -20.26
C HIS A 559 -11.96 17.54 -20.37
N ASP A 560 -12.52 16.55 -19.68
CA ASP A 560 -13.96 16.25 -19.67
C ASP A 560 -14.74 17.27 -18.80
N GLY A 561 -14.96 18.46 -19.36
CA GLY A 561 -15.62 19.61 -18.69
C GLY A 561 -17.14 19.46 -18.53
N GLY A 562 -17.59 18.42 -17.83
CA GLY A 562 -18.94 18.28 -17.28
C GLY A 562 -18.98 18.61 -15.78
N ASP A 563 -20.13 19.07 -15.28
CA ASP A 563 -20.32 19.41 -13.86
C ASP A 563 -20.56 18.15 -12.98
N GLY A 564 -19.68 17.14 -13.02
CA GLY A 564 -19.89 15.83 -12.38
C GLY A 564 -18.63 15.02 -12.05
N ASP A 565 -18.79 14.07 -11.12
CA ASP A 565 -17.74 13.26 -10.48
C ASP A 565 -17.22 12.10 -11.38
N ASP A 566 -17.15 12.32 -12.69
CA ASP A 566 -16.95 11.30 -13.71
C ASP A 566 -15.47 10.90 -13.87
N ALA A 567 -15.14 9.61 -13.83
CA ALA A 567 -13.78 9.12 -14.09
C ALA A 567 -13.35 9.44 -15.56
N PRO A 568 -12.39 10.35 -15.80
CA PRO A 568 -12.12 10.89 -17.14
C PRO A 568 -11.52 9.83 -18.08
N ALA A 569 -11.93 9.90 -19.36
CA ALA A 569 -11.55 8.90 -20.36
C ALA A 569 -10.20 9.22 -21.05
N THR A 570 -9.82 10.51 -21.07
CA THR A 570 -8.57 11.00 -21.68
C THR A 570 -7.95 12.15 -20.89
N ALA A 571 -6.66 12.39 -21.10
CA ALA A 571 -5.91 13.53 -20.57
C ALA A 571 -4.91 14.07 -21.61
N ASP A 572 -4.50 15.33 -21.50
CA ASP A 572 -3.22 15.77 -22.05
C ASP A 572 -2.09 15.40 -21.07
N VAL A 573 -0.92 15.06 -21.60
CA VAL A 573 0.24 14.60 -20.82
C VAL A 573 1.28 15.71 -20.73
N VAL A 574 1.52 16.20 -19.52
CA VAL A 574 2.54 17.21 -19.22
C VAL A 574 3.75 16.51 -18.61
N ALA A 575 4.81 16.34 -19.40
CA ALA A 575 6.11 15.90 -18.90
C ALA A 575 6.72 16.97 -17.98
N LEU A 576 7.06 16.56 -16.76
CA LEU A 576 7.65 17.40 -15.71
C LEU A 576 9.17 17.22 -15.62
N GLY A 577 9.66 15.99 -15.88
CA GLY A 577 11.10 15.70 -15.99
C GLY A 577 11.88 15.81 -14.68
N GLY A 578 11.27 15.42 -13.57
CA GLY A 578 11.86 15.47 -12.23
C GLY A 578 12.77 14.30 -11.86
N SER A 579 12.81 13.98 -10.57
CA SER A 579 13.78 13.10 -9.90
C SER A 579 13.16 11.90 -9.16
N ASN A 580 11.85 11.87 -9.01
CA ASN A 580 11.04 10.78 -8.47
C ASN A 580 10.14 10.19 -9.57
N VAL A 581 10.77 9.47 -10.49
CA VAL A 581 10.11 8.92 -11.69
C VAL A 581 9.52 7.53 -11.43
N ARG A 582 8.43 7.18 -12.12
CA ARG A 582 7.75 5.88 -11.97
C ARG A 582 8.55 4.73 -12.59
N GLY A 583 8.18 3.51 -12.21
CA GLY A 583 8.73 2.29 -12.82
C GLY A 583 10.12 1.90 -12.34
N ARG A 584 10.58 2.32 -11.15
CA ARG A 584 11.88 1.93 -10.56
C ARG A 584 11.66 1.23 -9.22
N TYR A 585 11.15 0.01 -9.28
CA TYR A 585 10.66 -0.77 -8.13
C TYR A 585 11.59 -1.95 -7.78
N GLY A 586 11.25 -2.71 -6.73
CA GLY A 586 12.07 -3.85 -6.29
C GLY A 586 12.15 -4.98 -7.31
N VAL A 587 10.97 -5.42 -7.79
CA VAL A 587 10.77 -6.37 -8.90
C VAL A 587 9.62 -5.85 -9.75
N HIS A 588 9.89 -5.46 -11.00
CA HIS A 588 8.92 -4.83 -11.90
C HIS A 588 8.80 -5.62 -13.22
N PHE A 589 7.63 -6.17 -13.53
CA PHE A 589 7.29 -6.63 -14.88
C PHE A 589 6.61 -5.48 -15.61
N HIS A 590 7.25 -4.95 -16.65
CA HIS A 590 6.82 -3.78 -17.37
C HIS A 590 6.43 -4.14 -18.80
N GLN A 591 5.13 -4.04 -19.10
CA GLN A 591 4.55 -4.14 -20.46
C GLN A 591 5.02 -5.40 -21.23
N ALA A 592 5.06 -6.54 -20.52
CA ALA A 592 5.40 -7.84 -21.09
C ALA A 592 4.22 -8.54 -21.81
N GLY A 593 3.02 -7.95 -21.78
CA GLY A 593 1.84 -8.37 -22.53
C GLY A 593 0.75 -9.07 -21.69
N THR A 594 -0.50 -8.84 -22.08
CA THR A 594 -1.73 -9.30 -21.37
C THR A 594 -2.59 -10.26 -22.21
N ASP A 595 -1.97 -11.04 -23.10
CA ASP A 595 -2.63 -12.13 -23.82
C ASP A 595 -2.90 -13.32 -22.86
N PRO A 596 -4.16 -13.71 -22.60
CA PRO A 596 -4.49 -14.81 -21.69
C PRO A 596 -4.12 -16.21 -22.23
N THR A 597 -3.66 -16.31 -23.47
CA THR A 597 -3.11 -17.55 -24.06
C THR A 597 -1.59 -17.64 -23.94
N SER A 598 -0.90 -16.56 -23.52
CA SER A 598 0.53 -16.56 -23.24
C SER A 598 0.88 -17.43 -22.02
N THR A 599 2.12 -17.91 -21.97
CA THR A 599 2.65 -18.53 -20.73
C THR A 599 2.99 -17.42 -19.73
N PRO A 600 2.45 -17.45 -18.50
CA PRO A 600 2.76 -16.44 -17.50
C PRO A 600 4.22 -16.50 -17.07
N ALA A 601 4.82 -15.33 -16.84
CA ALA A 601 6.06 -15.23 -16.08
C ALA A 601 5.87 -15.76 -14.65
N LEU A 602 6.88 -16.39 -14.08
CA LEU A 602 6.84 -16.98 -12.74
C LEU A 602 7.84 -16.30 -11.82
N VAL A 603 7.36 -15.80 -10.68
CA VAL A 603 8.23 -15.46 -9.54
C VAL A 603 7.75 -16.25 -8.33
N LYS A 604 8.58 -17.19 -7.86
CA LYS A 604 8.24 -18.12 -6.80
C LYS A 604 9.17 -18.04 -5.60
N GLY A 605 8.64 -18.14 -4.38
CA GLY A 605 9.43 -18.35 -3.16
C GLY A 605 10.43 -17.23 -2.85
N SER A 606 10.33 -16.10 -3.53
CA SER A 606 11.35 -15.04 -3.57
C SER A 606 11.04 -13.93 -2.58
N VAL A 607 12.01 -13.04 -2.33
CA VAL A 607 11.97 -12.06 -1.25
C VAL A 607 12.30 -10.66 -1.78
N VAL A 608 11.42 -9.68 -1.61
CA VAL A 608 11.79 -8.25 -1.69
C VAL A 608 11.97 -7.73 -0.27
N PHE A 609 13.17 -7.23 0.02
CA PHE A 609 13.62 -6.83 1.35
C PHE A 609 14.10 -5.37 1.34
N ILE A 610 13.25 -4.50 1.90
CA ILE A 610 13.38 -3.05 2.03
C ILE A 610 13.44 -2.30 0.69
N GLY A 611 12.54 -1.34 0.52
CA GLY A 611 12.44 -0.51 -0.69
C GLY A 611 11.62 0.77 -0.47
N PRO A 612 11.88 1.85 -1.23
CA PRO A 612 11.23 3.16 -1.05
C PRO A 612 9.87 3.29 -1.76
N GLY A 613 9.50 2.32 -2.58
CA GLY A 613 8.24 2.29 -3.32
C GLY A 613 7.61 0.92 -3.27
N TRP A 614 7.14 0.42 -4.41
CA TRP A 614 6.49 -0.88 -4.50
C TRP A 614 7.47 -2.06 -4.48
N GLY A 615 7.02 -3.18 -3.92
CA GLY A 615 7.79 -4.41 -3.81
C GLY A 615 7.81 -5.25 -5.09
N PHE A 616 6.80 -6.11 -5.26
CA PHE A 616 6.56 -6.87 -6.48
C PHE A 616 5.48 -6.19 -7.32
N VAL A 617 5.77 -5.91 -8.60
CA VAL A 617 4.89 -5.14 -9.49
C VAL A 617 4.63 -5.90 -10.78
N ASN A 618 3.35 -6.07 -11.10
CA ASN A 618 2.88 -6.44 -12.43
C ASN A 618 2.30 -5.19 -13.10
N HIS A 619 2.84 -4.79 -14.25
CA HIS A 619 2.38 -3.65 -15.05
C HIS A 619 2.14 -4.15 -16.47
N SER A 620 0.88 -4.18 -16.92
CA SER A 620 0.50 -4.64 -18.27
C SER A 620 1.14 -5.99 -18.66
N SER A 621 1.19 -6.95 -17.72
CA SER A 621 1.87 -8.24 -17.91
C SER A 621 1.07 -9.44 -17.39
N HIS A 622 1.44 -10.64 -17.85
CA HIS A 622 0.92 -11.93 -17.37
C HIS A 622 1.90 -12.57 -16.39
N VAL A 623 1.61 -12.50 -15.08
CA VAL A 623 2.58 -12.87 -14.02
C VAL A 623 1.93 -13.70 -12.90
N ASN A 624 2.62 -14.76 -12.50
CA ASN A 624 2.30 -15.55 -11.31
C ASN A 624 3.33 -15.27 -10.19
N PHE A 625 2.90 -14.51 -9.17
CA PHE A 625 3.59 -14.37 -7.90
C PHE A 625 3.12 -15.46 -6.94
N ILE A 626 3.97 -16.45 -6.65
CA ILE A 626 3.64 -17.60 -5.80
C ILE A 626 4.60 -17.69 -4.60
N ASP A 627 4.08 -17.89 -3.39
CA ASP A 627 4.90 -18.14 -2.18
C ASP A 627 5.96 -17.05 -1.86
N ASN A 628 5.77 -15.79 -2.30
CA ASN A 628 6.76 -14.73 -2.09
C ASN A 628 6.61 -14.01 -0.74
N VAL A 629 7.67 -13.29 -0.34
CA VAL A 629 7.71 -12.43 0.85
C VAL A 629 8.09 -11.01 0.45
N SER A 630 7.26 -10.01 0.75
CA SER A 630 7.68 -8.60 0.74
C SER A 630 7.82 -8.09 2.18
N TYR A 631 8.89 -7.35 2.46
CA TYR A 631 9.19 -6.86 3.81
C TYR A 631 9.76 -5.43 3.80
N GLY A 632 9.14 -4.52 4.55
CA GLY A 632 9.70 -3.18 4.80
C GLY A 632 9.62 -2.24 3.60
N LEU A 633 8.50 -2.26 2.88
CA LEU A 633 8.22 -1.35 1.75
C LEU A 633 7.52 -0.08 2.27
N GLN A 634 7.61 1.01 1.52
CA GLN A 634 6.97 2.30 1.87
C GLN A 634 5.67 2.52 1.08
N GLY A 635 5.66 2.21 -0.23
CA GLY A 635 4.42 1.95 -0.97
C GLY A 635 4.04 0.47 -0.89
N ALA A 636 3.03 0.04 -1.65
CA ALA A 636 2.50 -1.32 -1.64
C ALA A 636 3.53 -2.48 -1.71
N GLY A 637 3.28 -3.55 -0.93
CA GLY A 637 4.11 -4.76 -0.91
C GLY A 637 4.00 -5.59 -2.19
N PHE A 638 2.79 -5.69 -2.74
CA PHE A 638 2.47 -6.24 -4.07
C PHE A 638 1.52 -5.28 -4.79
N TYR A 639 1.75 -5.04 -6.08
CA TYR A 639 1.06 -4.02 -6.86
C TYR A 639 0.68 -4.51 -8.27
N THR A 640 -0.49 -4.12 -8.77
CA THR A 640 -0.79 -4.14 -10.22
C THR A 640 -0.96 -2.70 -10.72
N GLU A 641 -0.28 -2.32 -11.81
CA GLU A 641 -0.08 -0.90 -12.15
C GLU A 641 -1.11 -0.31 -13.11
N ALA A 642 -1.40 -0.97 -14.23
CA ALA A 642 -2.25 -0.44 -15.29
C ALA A 642 -3.73 -0.85 -15.16
N GLY A 643 -4.00 -1.98 -14.50
CA GLY A 643 -5.34 -2.54 -14.26
C GLY A 643 -5.82 -3.55 -15.31
N ASN A 644 -5.09 -3.68 -16.42
CA ASN A 644 -5.29 -4.73 -17.43
C ASN A 644 -4.56 -6.05 -17.09
N GLU A 645 -3.79 -6.10 -16.00
CA GLU A 645 -2.96 -7.25 -15.62
C GLU A 645 -3.74 -8.55 -15.48
N ILE A 646 -3.07 -9.67 -15.79
CA ILE A 646 -3.59 -11.04 -15.64
C ILE A 646 -2.58 -11.92 -14.90
N GLY A 647 -3.07 -13.03 -14.34
CA GLY A 647 -2.25 -14.03 -13.65
C GLY A 647 -2.69 -14.25 -12.20
N THR A 648 -1.74 -14.51 -11.31
CA THR A 648 -2.03 -14.99 -9.95
C THR A 648 -1.08 -14.39 -8.91
N MET A 649 -1.64 -13.93 -7.79
CA MET A 649 -0.95 -13.81 -6.50
C MET A 649 -1.45 -14.93 -5.59
N GLN A 650 -0.63 -15.96 -5.36
CA GLN A 650 -0.97 -17.11 -4.51
C GLN A 650 0.00 -17.27 -3.34
N GLY A 651 -0.54 -17.39 -2.12
CA GLY A 651 0.21 -17.76 -0.92
C GLY A 651 1.24 -16.73 -0.46
N ASN A 652 1.31 -15.55 -1.06
CA ASN A 652 2.32 -14.54 -0.75
C ASN A 652 2.08 -13.93 0.65
N ILE A 653 3.11 -13.33 1.23
CA ILE A 653 2.98 -12.56 2.48
C ILE A 653 3.67 -11.19 2.36
N ALA A 654 2.93 -10.13 2.70
CA ALA A 654 3.43 -8.77 2.81
C ALA A 654 3.54 -8.40 4.30
N ILE A 655 4.70 -7.90 4.72
CA ILE A 655 5.00 -7.61 6.12
C ILE A 655 5.61 -6.22 6.28
N ARG A 656 5.09 -5.42 7.23
CA ARG A 656 5.57 -4.09 7.54
C ARG A 656 5.66 -3.21 6.28
N THR A 657 4.52 -2.96 5.66
CA THR A 657 4.38 -2.00 4.55
C THR A 657 3.93 -0.66 5.10
N VAL A 658 4.84 0.29 5.28
CA VAL A 658 4.58 1.50 6.09
C VAL A 658 5.11 2.75 5.41
N ASN A 659 4.20 3.63 4.97
CA ASN A 659 4.52 5.01 4.63
C ASN A 659 4.54 5.86 5.91
N THR A 660 5.68 6.48 6.22
CA THR A 660 5.82 7.32 7.42
C THR A 660 5.08 8.65 7.37
N SER A 661 4.54 9.03 6.20
CA SER A 661 3.68 10.20 6.02
C SER A 661 2.19 9.91 6.28
N PHE A 662 1.80 8.64 6.35
CA PHE A 662 0.40 8.23 6.60
C PHE A 662 0.01 8.42 8.06
N ASN A 663 -1.23 8.83 8.32
CA ASN A 663 -1.75 9.10 9.66
C ASN A 663 -2.78 8.04 10.09
N LEU A 664 -2.35 7.07 10.90
CA LEU A 664 -3.16 5.92 11.36
C LEU A 664 -4.45 6.31 12.10
N ASP A 665 -4.42 7.44 12.82
CA ASP A 665 -5.56 7.94 13.61
C ASP A 665 -6.50 8.84 12.79
N ASP A 666 -6.21 9.11 11.53
CA ASP A 666 -7.04 9.96 10.66
C ASP A 666 -8.20 9.17 10.04
N GLN A 667 -9.42 9.70 10.20
CA GLN A 667 -10.66 9.14 9.66
C GLN A 667 -10.86 9.54 8.18
N GLY A 668 -10.25 10.64 7.74
CA GLY A 668 -10.24 11.09 6.35
C GLY A 668 -9.23 10.34 5.48
N ALA A 669 -8.10 9.91 6.06
CA ALA A 669 -7.00 9.21 5.36
C ALA A 669 -7.36 7.78 4.88
N ILE A 670 -8.64 7.39 4.88
CA ILE A 670 -9.09 6.21 4.14
C ILE A 670 -9.12 6.49 2.62
N ASP A 671 -9.33 7.73 2.15
CA ASP A 671 -9.59 7.97 0.72
C ASP A 671 -8.28 8.13 -0.12
N PRO A 672 -7.93 7.18 -1.02
CA PRO A 672 -6.62 7.13 -1.70
C PRO A 672 -6.43 8.10 -2.88
N ASP A 673 -7.25 9.15 -2.99
CA ASP A 673 -7.37 9.96 -4.21
C ASP A 673 -6.48 11.24 -4.33
N PRO A 674 -5.55 11.61 -3.42
CA PRO A 674 -4.74 12.84 -3.64
C PRO A 674 -3.75 12.72 -4.80
N GLY A 675 -3.58 11.52 -5.39
CA GLY A 675 -2.62 11.20 -6.46
C GLY A 675 -3.19 11.19 -7.89
N ALA A 676 -4.49 11.38 -8.12
CA ALA A 676 -5.14 11.12 -9.42
C ALA A 676 -4.49 11.86 -10.61
N ASN A 677 -4.14 13.14 -10.45
CA ASN A 677 -3.49 13.95 -11.50
C ASN A 677 -2.06 13.48 -11.88
N PHE A 678 -1.47 12.54 -11.13
CA PHE A 678 -0.16 11.95 -11.39
C PHE A 678 -0.24 10.44 -11.70
N MET A 679 -1.44 9.83 -11.53
CA MET A 679 -1.66 8.38 -11.50
C MET A 679 -0.75 7.69 -10.46
N ASP A 680 -0.69 8.28 -9.27
CA ASP A 680 0.23 7.91 -8.19
C ASP A 680 -0.52 7.32 -6.98
N TYR A 681 -0.91 6.05 -7.09
CA TYR A 681 -1.66 5.31 -6.07
C TYR A 681 -0.79 4.28 -5.32
N GLY A 682 -1.38 3.54 -4.36
CA GLY A 682 -0.69 2.52 -3.53
C GLY A 682 0.59 3.02 -2.88
N ASN A 683 0.58 4.29 -2.49
CA ASN A 683 1.69 5.02 -1.88
C ASN A 683 1.56 5.04 -0.35
N ASP A 684 0.34 5.00 0.20
CA ASP A 684 0.05 5.09 1.64
C ASP A 684 0.51 3.89 2.50
N GLY A 685 1.05 2.84 1.87
CA GLY A 685 1.65 1.68 2.53
C GLY A 685 0.66 0.54 2.72
N ASP A 686 0.44 -0.20 1.64
CA ASP A 686 -0.57 -1.27 1.54
C ASP A 686 0.05 -2.67 1.43
N GLY A 687 -0.55 -3.71 2.01
CA GLY A 687 -0.06 -5.08 1.84
C GLY A 687 -0.11 -5.52 0.37
N PHE A 688 -1.29 -5.40 -0.24
CA PHE A 688 -1.57 -5.70 -1.64
C PHE A 688 -2.48 -4.61 -2.24
N TRP A 689 -2.12 -4.09 -3.41
CA TRP A 689 -2.94 -3.14 -4.17
C TRP A 689 -3.20 -3.69 -5.57
N LEU A 690 -4.47 -3.80 -5.94
CA LEU A 690 -4.93 -4.32 -7.23
C LEU A 690 -5.65 -3.20 -8.00
N THR A 691 -5.00 -2.66 -9.03
CA THR A 691 -5.63 -1.69 -9.95
C THR A 691 -6.56 -2.39 -10.95
N GLY A 692 -6.52 -3.73 -11.02
CA GLY A 692 -7.27 -4.56 -11.97
C GLY A 692 -8.04 -5.72 -11.33
N ASN A 693 -9.02 -6.25 -12.09
CA ASN A 693 -9.89 -7.34 -11.66
C ASN A 693 -9.35 -8.75 -11.93
N GLN A 694 -8.41 -8.92 -12.86
CA GLN A 694 -8.12 -10.22 -13.48
C GLN A 694 -6.92 -10.98 -12.90
N VAL A 695 -6.28 -10.45 -11.85
CA VAL A 695 -5.25 -11.17 -11.08
C VAL A 695 -5.92 -11.92 -9.93
N ALA A 696 -5.80 -13.24 -9.91
CA ALA A 696 -6.36 -14.07 -8.84
C ALA A 696 -5.61 -13.85 -7.52
N MET A 697 -6.34 -13.74 -6.41
CA MET A 697 -5.84 -13.51 -5.04
C MET A 697 -6.19 -14.71 -4.17
N ILE A 698 -5.24 -15.62 -3.98
CA ILE A 698 -5.45 -16.91 -3.30
C ILE A 698 -4.52 -17.04 -2.08
N ASP A 699 -5.06 -17.26 -0.89
CA ASP A 699 -4.30 -17.52 0.36
C ASP A 699 -3.21 -16.46 0.72
N ASN A 700 -3.32 -15.22 0.26
CA ASN A 700 -2.32 -14.18 0.57
C ASN A 700 -2.50 -13.65 2.00
N VAL A 701 -1.41 -13.18 2.62
CA VAL A 701 -1.41 -12.65 4.00
C VAL A 701 -0.83 -11.24 4.01
N ALA A 702 -1.55 -10.26 4.56
CA ALA A 702 -1.04 -8.92 4.84
C ALA A 702 -0.88 -8.72 6.36
N ALA A 703 0.30 -8.30 6.81
CA ALA A 703 0.64 -8.27 8.24
C ALA A 703 1.46 -7.01 8.61
N GLY A 704 0.81 -6.02 9.20
CA GLY A 704 1.42 -4.71 9.47
C GLY A 704 1.45 -3.84 8.21
N ALA A 705 0.42 -3.01 8.03
CA ALA A 705 0.32 -2.04 6.94
C ALA A 705 -0.12 -0.67 7.49
N SER A 706 0.40 0.44 6.98
CA SER A 706 -0.09 1.76 7.42
C SER A 706 -1.50 2.04 6.93
N ALA A 707 -1.82 1.72 5.67
CA ALA A 707 -3.14 1.92 5.09
C ALA A 707 -3.93 0.61 4.98
N HIS A 708 -3.98 -0.01 3.79
CA HIS A 708 -4.81 -1.19 3.54
C HIS A 708 -4.01 -2.49 3.65
N GLY A 709 -4.60 -3.54 4.23
CA GLY A 709 -4.01 -4.87 4.13
C GLY A 709 -4.11 -5.42 2.71
N ILE A 710 -5.34 -5.43 2.16
CA ILE A 710 -5.60 -5.70 0.73
C ILE A 710 -6.60 -4.66 0.23
N ILE A 711 -6.30 -3.98 -0.88
CA ILE A 711 -7.21 -3.08 -1.57
C ILE A 711 -7.31 -3.41 -3.07
N TYR A 712 -8.54 -3.51 -3.56
CA TYR A 712 -8.86 -3.41 -4.98
C TYR A 712 -9.35 -1.98 -5.27
N TRP A 713 -8.76 -1.35 -6.29
CA TRP A 713 -9.10 -0.02 -6.78
C TRP A 713 -9.21 -0.12 -8.30
N THR A 714 -10.32 -0.66 -8.82
CA THR A 714 -10.35 -1.21 -10.20
C THR A 714 -10.58 -0.15 -11.29
N ASP A 715 -9.81 0.94 -11.22
CA ASP A 715 -9.81 2.08 -12.13
C ASP A 715 -8.45 2.18 -12.83
N GLY A 716 -8.34 1.61 -14.04
CA GLY A 716 -7.09 1.51 -14.79
C GLY A 716 -6.48 2.88 -15.12
N ILE A 717 -5.15 3.01 -15.11
CA ILE A 717 -4.48 4.33 -15.13
C ILE A 717 -4.50 5.02 -16.50
N MET A 718 -3.94 6.23 -16.56
CA MET A 718 -3.45 6.85 -17.79
C MET A 718 -1.97 6.51 -17.99
N GLU A 719 -1.57 6.01 -19.16
CA GLU A 719 -0.16 5.79 -19.51
C GLU A 719 0.40 6.94 -20.36
N ALA A 720 1.62 7.38 -20.05
CA ALA A 720 2.29 8.51 -20.70
C ALA A 720 2.97 8.15 -22.04
N GLY A 721 2.18 7.66 -23.01
CA GLY A 721 2.68 7.23 -24.33
C GLY A 721 2.85 8.34 -25.38
N THR A 722 2.00 9.37 -25.36
CA THR A 722 2.07 10.51 -26.30
C THR A 722 1.78 11.85 -25.59
N SER A 723 1.57 12.94 -26.32
CA SER A 723 1.10 14.22 -25.73
C SER A 723 -0.34 14.14 -25.17
N SER A 724 -1.09 13.08 -25.48
CA SER A 724 -2.35 12.73 -24.83
C SER A 724 -2.33 11.26 -24.41
N ALA A 725 -3.03 10.95 -23.33
CA ALA A 725 -3.23 9.60 -22.78
C ALA A 725 -4.71 9.22 -22.83
N THR A 726 -4.96 7.94 -23.12
CA THR A 726 -6.26 7.28 -22.96
C THR A 726 -6.22 6.40 -21.72
N ARG A 727 -7.32 6.31 -20.97
CA ARG A 727 -7.39 5.43 -19.81
C ARG A 727 -7.28 3.96 -20.23
N VAL A 728 -6.56 3.14 -19.47
CA VAL A 728 -6.30 1.73 -19.79
C VAL A 728 -7.62 0.95 -19.92
N THR A 729 -7.70 0.10 -20.96
CA THR A 729 -8.86 -0.74 -21.26
C THR A 729 -8.43 -2.18 -21.56
N ILE A 730 -9.36 -3.11 -21.43
CA ILE A 730 -9.13 -4.55 -21.65
C ILE A 730 -9.84 -4.96 -22.95
N PRO A 731 -9.13 -5.53 -23.95
CA PRO A 731 -9.74 -6.02 -25.18
C PRO A 731 -10.80 -7.08 -24.93
N THR A 732 -11.93 -7.02 -25.64
CA THR A 732 -13.03 -8.00 -25.51
C THR A 732 -12.65 -9.38 -26.03
N SER A 733 -11.59 -9.49 -26.84
CA SER A 733 -10.93 -10.75 -27.21
C SER A 733 -10.31 -11.48 -26.01
N ASN A 734 -9.84 -10.74 -25.00
CA ASN A 734 -9.10 -11.27 -23.87
C ASN A 734 -10.03 -11.59 -22.68
N LEU A 735 -11.31 -11.22 -22.77
CA LEU A 735 -12.31 -11.44 -21.72
C LEU A 735 -13.07 -12.76 -21.89
N PRO A 736 -13.20 -13.56 -20.82
CA PRO A 736 -14.24 -14.58 -20.72
C PRO A 736 -15.61 -13.97 -21.03
N LYS A 737 -16.33 -14.53 -22.02
CA LYS A 737 -17.62 -14.03 -22.50
C LYS A 737 -17.63 -12.68 -23.20
N GLY A 738 -16.46 -12.18 -23.60
CA GLY A 738 -16.34 -11.00 -24.45
C GLY A 738 -17.06 -11.09 -25.80
N GLU A 739 -17.38 -12.29 -26.32
CA GLU A 739 -18.18 -12.44 -27.55
C GLU A 739 -19.61 -11.88 -27.43
N LEU A 740 -20.08 -11.63 -26.20
CA LEU A 740 -21.38 -11.01 -25.92
C LEU A 740 -21.33 -9.47 -26.02
N ILE A 741 -20.14 -8.86 -25.94
CA ILE A 741 -19.91 -7.41 -25.96
C ILE A 741 -19.86 -6.90 -27.41
N THR A 742 -20.99 -7.02 -28.10
CA THR A 742 -21.10 -6.79 -29.55
C THR A 742 -21.10 -5.31 -29.99
N ASN A 743 -20.78 -4.38 -29.09
CA ASN A 743 -20.83 -2.92 -29.33
C ASN A 743 -19.48 -2.19 -29.25
N ARG A 744 -18.37 -2.88 -28.96
CA ARG A 744 -17.00 -2.31 -28.88
C ARG A 744 -15.93 -3.40 -28.91
N SER A 745 -14.67 -3.00 -29.10
CA SER A 745 -13.48 -3.89 -29.08
C SER A 745 -12.78 -3.99 -27.72
N ALA A 746 -13.02 -3.07 -26.78
CA ALA A 746 -12.43 -3.08 -25.44
C ALA A 746 -13.39 -2.46 -24.41
N VAL A 747 -13.22 -2.78 -23.12
CA VAL A 747 -13.98 -2.18 -21.99
C VAL A 747 -13.04 -1.51 -20.98
N PRO A 748 -13.53 -0.53 -20.18
CA PRO A 748 -12.82 -0.08 -18.99
C PRO A 748 -12.50 -1.22 -18.01
N VAL A 749 -11.41 -1.07 -17.24
CA VAL A 749 -10.89 -2.10 -16.31
C VAL A 749 -11.93 -2.60 -15.29
N TRP A 750 -12.79 -1.72 -14.79
CA TRP A 750 -13.84 -2.08 -13.83
C TRP A 750 -14.89 -3.06 -14.37
N TRP A 751 -15.01 -3.22 -15.70
CA TRP A 751 -15.96 -4.13 -16.34
C TRP A 751 -15.42 -5.54 -16.59
N ALA A 752 -14.15 -5.81 -16.33
CA ALA A 752 -13.60 -7.17 -16.42
C ALA A 752 -14.15 -8.08 -15.30
N PRO A 753 -14.20 -9.41 -15.51
CA PRO A 753 -14.63 -10.32 -14.46
C PRO A 753 -13.59 -10.35 -13.33
N LEU A 754 -14.06 -10.35 -12.09
CA LEU A 754 -13.21 -10.59 -10.92
C LEU A 754 -12.66 -12.01 -10.97
N ALA A 755 -11.33 -12.14 -10.99
CA ALA A 755 -10.63 -13.41 -10.82
C ALA A 755 -10.82 -13.95 -9.39
N GLN A 756 -10.48 -15.23 -9.16
CA GLN A 756 -10.70 -15.88 -7.86
C GLN A 756 -10.08 -15.06 -6.71
N SER A 757 -10.89 -14.66 -5.73
CA SER A 757 -10.44 -14.04 -4.49
C SER A 757 -10.88 -14.91 -3.31
N SER A 758 -9.97 -15.72 -2.76
CA SER A 758 -10.31 -16.76 -1.78
C SER A 758 -9.21 -16.98 -0.75
N GLY A 759 -9.59 -17.15 0.53
CA GLY A 759 -8.67 -17.59 1.60
C GLY A 759 -7.65 -16.55 2.08
N ASN A 760 -7.73 -15.31 1.61
CA ASN A 760 -6.80 -14.25 1.99
C ASN A 760 -7.01 -13.82 3.46
N GLU A 761 -5.93 -13.46 4.15
CA GLU A 761 -5.92 -12.98 5.53
C GLU A 761 -5.22 -11.62 5.68
N SER A 762 -5.72 -10.76 6.56
CA SER A 762 -5.15 -9.43 6.82
C SER A 762 -5.22 -9.04 8.29
N TYR A 763 -4.13 -8.46 8.82
CA TYR A 763 -4.09 -7.92 10.18
C TYR A 763 -3.01 -6.84 10.38
N GLY A 764 -3.19 -6.05 11.45
CA GLY A 764 -2.29 -4.93 11.77
C GLY A 764 -2.30 -3.83 10.72
N ALA A 765 -3.43 -3.64 10.04
CA ALA A 765 -3.66 -2.59 9.03
C ALA A 765 -4.68 -1.57 9.54
N THR A 766 -4.68 -0.35 9.00
CA THR A 766 -5.76 0.61 9.29
C THR A 766 -7.08 0.09 8.73
N VAL A 767 -7.09 -0.31 7.45
CA VAL A 767 -8.22 -1.01 6.81
C VAL A 767 -7.79 -2.44 6.48
N GLY A 768 -8.51 -3.45 6.97
CA GLY A 768 -8.16 -4.86 6.76
C GLY A 768 -8.27 -5.28 5.29
N PHE A 769 -9.45 -5.10 4.70
CA PHE A 769 -9.73 -5.43 3.31
C PHE A 769 -10.70 -4.42 2.67
N ARG A 770 -10.43 -4.01 1.43
CA ARG A 770 -11.23 -3.00 0.72
C ARG A 770 -11.40 -3.29 -0.76
N ILE A 771 -12.57 -2.93 -1.30
CA ILE A 771 -12.83 -2.94 -2.74
C ILE A 771 -13.54 -1.66 -3.17
N ARG A 772 -13.05 -1.07 -4.27
CA ARG A 772 -13.71 -0.03 -5.05
C ARG A 772 -13.80 -0.35 -6.53
N TYR A 773 -14.90 0.11 -7.12
CA TYR A 773 -15.22 0.22 -8.54
C TYR A 773 -15.58 -1.07 -9.28
N ILE A 774 -15.69 -2.24 -8.65
CA ILE A 774 -16.05 -3.48 -9.36
C ILE A 774 -17.48 -3.38 -9.93
N HIS A 775 -17.58 -3.43 -11.27
CA HIS A 775 -18.83 -3.38 -12.06
C HIS A 775 -19.70 -2.13 -11.79
N ALA A 776 -19.13 -1.05 -11.26
CA ALA A 776 -19.82 0.15 -10.83
C ALA A 776 -20.50 0.92 -11.99
N GLU A 777 -21.84 0.84 -12.12
CA GLU A 777 -22.59 1.64 -13.10
C GLU A 777 -22.82 3.08 -12.61
N ASN A 778 -22.69 3.32 -11.30
CA ASN A 778 -22.97 4.63 -10.68
C ASN A 778 -21.70 5.47 -10.35
N TYR A 779 -20.50 4.90 -10.54
CA TYR A 779 -19.24 5.67 -10.68
C TYR A 779 -19.02 6.16 -12.13
N LEU A 780 -19.91 5.75 -13.04
CA LEU A 780 -20.00 6.34 -14.37
C LEU A 780 -20.73 7.68 -14.30
N GLY A 781 -20.43 8.54 -15.26
CA GLY A 781 -21.26 9.70 -15.55
C GLY A 781 -22.73 9.35 -15.71
N ARG A 782 -23.56 9.99 -14.89
CA ARG A 782 -24.99 9.65 -14.62
C ARG A 782 -25.90 9.72 -15.86
N ASP A 783 -25.37 10.15 -17.01
CA ASP A 783 -26.04 10.34 -18.31
C ASP A 783 -25.41 9.56 -19.50
N GLN A 784 -24.55 8.54 -19.26
CA GLN A 784 -23.84 7.77 -20.30
C GLN A 784 -23.01 8.65 -21.27
N GLN A 785 -22.21 9.58 -20.71
CA GLN A 785 -21.67 10.73 -21.44
C GLN A 785 -20.79 10.38 -22.66
N SER A 786 -20.12 9.22 -22.65
CA SER A 786 -19.27 8.76 -23.76
C SER A 786 -19.43 7.26 -24.06
N ASP A 787 -18.88 6.80 -25.19
CA ASP A 787 -18.82 5.37 -25.53
C ASP A 787 -17.93 4.56 -24.58
N PHE A 788 -16.95 5.21 -23.94
CA PHE A 788 -16.10 4.62 -22.89
C PHE A 788 -16.92 4.35 -21.62
N HIS A 789 -17.63 5.37 -21.13
CA HIS A 789 -18.47 5.27 -19.92
C HIS A 789 -19.67 4.34 -20.09
N ARG A 790 -20.22 4.15 -21.29
CA ARG A 790 -21.39 3.28 -21.46
C ARG A 790 -21.11 1.86 -20.97
N SER A 791 -22.05 1.26 -20.26
CA SER A 791 -22.03 -0.13 -19.79
C SER A 791 -21.92 -1.15 -20.95
N PRO A 792 -21.38 -2.37 -20.72
CA PRO A 792 -21.41 -3.48 -21.66
C PRO A 792 -22.85 -3.91 -22.03
N THR A 793 -22.97 -4.94 -22.87
CA THR A 793 -24.29 -5.52 -23.16
C THR A 793 -24.85 -6.21 -21.90
N GLN A 794 -26.16 -6.10 -21.64
CA GLN A 794 -26.79 -6.79 -20.51
C GLN A 794 -26.48 -8.30 -20.50
N ALA A 795 -26.43 -8.93 -21.67
CA ALA A 795 -26.09 -10.35 -21.80
C ALA A 795 -24.67 -10.70 -21.32
N TYR A 796 -23.72 -9.76 -21.32
CA TYR A 796 -22.42 -9.91 -20.68
C TYR A 796 -22.51 -9.67 -19.17
N ILE A 797 -23.19 -8.61 -18.74
CA ILE A 797 -23.39 -8.26 -17.33
C ILE A 797 -24.09 -9.40 -16.57
N ASP A 798 -25.05 -10.07 -17.21
CA ASP A 798 -25.76 -11.26 -16.70
C ASP A 798 -24.84 -12.50 -16.49
N THR A 799 -23.57 -12.45 -16.93
CA THR A 799 -22.56 -13.48 -16.66
C THR A 799 -21.59 -13.11 -15.53
N LEU A 800 -21.61 -11.86 -15.06
CA LEU A 800 -20.74 -11.37 -13.99
C LEU A 800 -21.35 -11.75 -12.63
N SER A 801 -20.57 -12.48 -11.83
CA SER A 801 -20.94 -12.90 -10.47
C SER A 801 -19.70 -12.83 -9.56
N PRO A 802 -19.15 -11.63 -9.29
CA PRO A 802 -17.99 -11.46 -8.43
C PRO A 802 -18.27 -11.91 -6.98
N VAL A 803 -17.37 -12.71 -6.41
CA VAL A 803 -17.46 -13.22 -5.03
C VAL A 803 -16.10 -13.12 -4.34
N ILE A 804 -16.09 -12.65 -3.09
CA ILE A 804 -14.95 -12.77 -2.16
C ILE A 804 -15.23 -13.93 -1.20
N GLU A 805 -14.33 -14.89 -1.10
CA GLU A 805 -14.52 -16.11 -0.31
C GLU A 805 -13.50 -16.27 0.83
N ASN A 806 -13.96 -16.81 1.97
CA ASN A 806 -13.11 -17.28 3.09
C ASN A 806 -12.13 -16.21 3.64
N LEU A 807 -12.47 -14.93 3.51
CA LEU A 807 -11.66 -13.79 3.95
C LEU A 807 -11.52 -13.77 5.48
N THR A 808 -10.30 -13.66 6.00
CA THR A 808 -10.05 -13.41 7.42
C THR A 808 -9.44 -12.03 7.63
N VAL A 809 -10.05 -11.22 8.50
CA VAL A 809 -9.53 -9.90 8.89
C VAL A 809 -9.51 -9.84 10.41
N TRP A 810 -8.41 -9.39 11.01
CA TRP A 810 -8.37 -9.14 12.45
C TRP A 810 -7.40 -8.03 12.85
N GLY A 811 -7.64 -7.40 14.01
CA GLY A 811 -6.71 -6.40 14.55
C GLY A 811 -6.59 -5.13 13.70
N SER A 812 -7.52 -4.87 12.79
CA SER A 812 -7.61 -3.63 12.00
C SER A 812 -8.64 -2.67 12.58
N ARG A 813 -8.46 -1.36 12.36
CA ARG A 813 -9.39 -0.30 12.81
C ARG A 813 -10.73 -0.40 12.08
N ASP A 814 -10.64 -0.68 10.79
CA ASP A 814 -11.76 -0.93 9.88
C ASP A 814 -11.60 -2.33 9.26
N GLY A 815 -12.67 -3.13 9.26
CA GLY A 815 -12.63 -4.54 8.86
C GLY A 815 -12.68 -4.73 7.33
N LEU A 816 -13.89 -4.71 6.79
CA LEU A 816 -14.20 -4.90 5.38
C LEU A 816 -14.99 -3.70 4.82
N LEU A 817 -14.48 -3.03 3.79
CA LEU A 817 -15.14 -1.88 3.15
C LEU A 817 -15.42 -2.17 1.67
N LEU A 818 -16.70 -2.19 1.26
CA LEU A 818 -17.09 -2.31 -0.16
C LEU A 818 -17.79 -1.02 -0.61
N ASN A 819 -16.99 -0.08 -1.13
CA ASN A 819 -17.50 1.21 -1.62
C ASN A 819 -17.61 1.19 -3.15
N TYR A 820 -18.64 1.77 -3.76
CA TYR A 820 -18.76 1.88 -5.23
C TYR A 820 -18.65 0.52 -5.97
N ASN A 821 -19.43 -0.50 -5.63
CA ASN A 821 -19.39 -1.81 -6.30
C ASN A 821 -20.79 -2.32 -6.69
N GLU A 822 -20.90 -3.11 -7.76
CA GLU A 822 -22.14 -3.84 -8.09
C GLU A 822 -21.99 -5.36 -8.04
N ARG A 823 -23.03 -6.03 -7.54
CA ARG A 823 -23.22 -7.51 -7.57
C ARG A 823 -22.18 -8.32 -6.79
N LEU A 824 -21.20 -7.63 -6.20
CA LEU A 824 -20.13 -8.14 -5.36
C LEU A 824 -20.68 -8.84 -4.11
N SER A 825 -20.56 -10.16 -4.12
CA SER A 825 -21.00 -11.03 -3.02
C SER A 825 -19.83 -11.39 -2.10
N VAL A 826 -20.12 -11.71 -0.84
CA VAL A 826 -19.11 -12.12 0.15
C VAL A 826 -19.58 -13.41 0.84
N ASN A 827 -18.70 -14.40 0.93
CA ASN A 827 -19.02 -15.71 1.51
C ASN A 827 -17.93 -16.17 2.49
N GLY A 828 -18.30 -16.51 3.73
CA GLY A 828 -17.39 -17.14 4.69
C GLY A 828 -16.38 -16.20 5.36
N ALA A 829 -16.67 -14.89 5.46
CA ALA A 829 -15.73 -13.94 6.05
C ALA A 829 -15.74 -13.94 7.60
N ARG A 830 -14.57 -13.82 8.21
CA ARG A 830 -14.35 -13.69 9.65
C ARG A 830 -13.62 -12.39 9.95
N ILE A 831 -14.25 -11.51 10.74
CA ILE A 831 -13.78 -10.14 10.99
C ILE A 831 -13.71 -9.89 12.50
N VAL A 832 -12.50 -9.74 13.06
CA VAL A 832 -12.25 -9.68 14.52
C VAL A 832 -11.51 -8.41 14.91
N GLY A 833 -12.25 -7.39 15.33
CA GLY A 833 -11.73 -6.09 15.76
C GLY A 833 -11.12 -6.11 17.17
N PHE A 834 -10.73 -4.93 17.63
CA PHE A 834 -10.09 -4.70 18.93
C PHE A 834 -10.74 -3.57 19.76
N GLY A 835 -11.69 -2.83 19.19
CA GLY A 835 -12.19 -1.56 19.72
C GLY A 835 -13.69 -1.42 19.49
N LYS A 836 -14.47 -1.53 20.57
CA LYS A 836 -15.93 -1.43 20.59
C LYS A 836 -16.47 -0.16 21.26
N ASP A 837 -15.61 0.84 21.44
CA ASP A 837 -16.03 2.14 21.95
C ASP A 837 -16.73 2.92 20.82
N ILE A 838 -18.01 3.23 20.99
CA ILE A 838 -18.82 3.85 19.94
C ILE A 838 -18.29 5.23 19.51
N SER A 839 -17.48 5.91 20.34
CA SER A 839 -16.82 7.16 19.90
C SER A 839 -15.65 6.94 18.93
N GLN A 840 -15.29 5.69 18.62
CA GLN A 840 -14.37 5.34 17.52
C GLN A 840 -15.11 5.13 16.19
N PHE A 841 -16.44 4.97 16.22
CA PHE A 841 -17.25 4.92 15.00
C PHE A 841 -17.46 6.33 14.44
N SER A 842 -17.22 6.48 13.14
CA SER A 842 -17.42 7.74 12.42
C SER A 842 -18.13 7.46 11.11
N PHE A 843 -19.19 8.22 10.83
CA PHE A 843 -20.08 8.00 9.70
C PHE A 843 -20.58 9.33 9.14
N ASN A 844 -20.34 9.57 7.86
CA ASN A 844 -20.86 10.71 7.12
C ASN A 844 -21.02 10.35 5.64
N ASP A 845 -21.83 11.12 4.92
CA ASP A 845 -21.96 11.03 3.47
C ASP A 845 -22.23 9.60 2.96
N GLY A 846 -23.04 8.85 3.72
CA GLY A 846 -23.46 7.47 3.42
C GLY A 846 -22.44 6.36 3.70
N THR A 847 -21.24 6.67 4.21
CA THR A 847 -20.15 5.69 4.35
C THR A 847 -19.43 5.78 5.70
N ALA A 848 -18.85 4.67 6.15
CA ALA A 848 -18.05 4.64 7.36
C ALA A 848 -16.65 5.24 7.12
N LYS A 849 -16.18 6.05 8.07
CA LYS A 849 -14.83 6.69 8.07
C LYS A 849 -13.90 6.14 9.15
N SER A 850 -14.44 5.47 10.17
CA SER A 850 -13.66 4.67 11.11
C SER A 850 -14.55 3.75 11.97
N GLY A 851 -13.96 2.70 12.54
CA GLY A 851 -14.52 1.88 13.61
C GLY A 851 -15.54 0.83 13.17
N VAL A 852 -15.56 0.46 11.88
CA VAL A 852 -16.58 -0.44 11.31
C VAL A 852 -16.04 -1.85 11.02
N GLY A 853 -16.82 -2.88 11.32
CA GLY A 853 -16.52 -4.26 10.97
C GLY A 853 -16.77 -4.57 9.49
N PHE A 854 -17.94 -4.18 8.97
CA PHE A 854 -18.29 -4.33 7.56
C PHE A 854 -19.20 -3.19 7.07
N ASP A 855 -18.73 -2.40 6.10
CA ASP A 855 -19.52 -1.36 5.43
C ASP A 855 -19.85 -1.72 3.98
N ILE A 856 -21.14 -1.75 3.67
CA ILE A 856 -21.72 -1.80 2.31
C ILE A 856 -22.84 -0.77 2.13
N GLY A 857 -22.94 0.22 3.02
CA GLY A 857 -24.06 1.16 3.15
C GLY A 857 -24.01 2.39 2.25
N ASN A 858 -23.00 2.55 1.42
CA ASN A 858 -22.80 3.71 0.57
C ASN A 858 -23.72 3.73 -0.65
N ASP A 859 -24.05 4.93 -1.09
CA ASP A 859 -24.91 5.24 -2.24
C ASP A 859 -24.51 4.47 -3.50
N ALA A 860 -23.22 4.41 -3.81
CA ALA A 860 -22.73 3.78 -5.02
C ALA A 860 -22.73 2.24 -5.01
N THR A 861 -22.88 1.57 -3.86
CA THR A 861 -22.84 0.09 -3.79
C THR A 861 -24.23 -0.55 -4.01
N HIS A 862 -24.36 -1.39 -5.04
CA HIS A 862 -25.64 -1.91 -5.55
C HIS A 862 -25.72 -3.44 -5.64
N GLY A 863 -26.88 -4.00 -5.25
CA GLY A 863 -27.26 -5.38 -5.57
C GLY A 863 -27.58 -5.61 -7.06
N PRO A 864 -27.94 -6.85 -7.50
CA PRO A 864 -28.18 -8.03 -6.68
C PRO A 864 -26.90 -8.71 -6.19
N ALA A 865 -26.77 -8.88 -4.88
CA ALA A 865 -25.60 -9.51 -4.24
C ALA A 865 -26.00 -10.31 -2.99
N ASN A 866 -25.11 -11.21 -2.56
CA ASN A 866 -25.31 -12.06 -1.38
C ASN A 866 -24.17 -11.90 -0.38
N VAL A 867 -24.52 -11.91 0.90
CA VAL A 867 -23.61 -11.84 2.04
C VAL A 867 -23.89 -13.07 2.91
N SER A 868 -23.00 -14.05 2.91
CA SER A 868 -23.26 -15.36 3.55
C SER A 868 -22.16 -15.85 4.47
N ASN A 869 -22.54 -16.53 5.56
CA ASN A 869 -21.62 -17.17 6.52
C ASN A 869 -20.58 -16.20 7.13
N ILE A 870 -21.03 -15.00 7.52
CA ILE A 870 -20.16 -13.93 8.02
C ILE A 870 -20.11 -13.93 9.56
N SER A 871 -18.95 -13.66 10.15
CA SER A 871 -18.81 -13.38 11.58
C SER A 871 -18.08 -12.06 11.81
N ILE A 872 -18.64 -11.18 12.65
CA ILE A 872 -18.11 -9.86 12.98
C ILE A 872 -18.20 -9.62 14.48
N GLU A 873 -17.08 -9.24 15.08
CA GLU A 873 -16.99 -8.96 16.51
C GLU A 873 -15.91 -7.94 16.86
N GLY A 874 -16.08 -7.23 17.97
CA GLY A 874 -15.06 -6.33 18.52
C GLY A 874 -14.88 -4.99 17.79
N TYR A 875 -15.88 -4.54 17.02
CA TYR A 875 -15.90 -3.22 16.38
C TYR A 875 -16.86 -2.25 17.08
N ALA A 876 -16.68 -0.95 16.86
CA ALA A 876 -17.59 0.08 17.36
C ALA A 876 -18.96 -0.02 16.66
N MET A 877 -18.96 -0.22 15.33
CA MET A 877 -20.12 -0.62 14.54
C MET A 877 -19.85 -1.97 13.84
N GLY A 878 -20.73 -2.97 14.02
CA GLY A 878 -20.57 -4.28 13.40
C GLY A 878 -20.77 -4.26 11.89
N PHE A 879 -21.96 -3.91 11.43
CA PHE A 879 -22.39 -3.98 10.03
C PHE A 879 -23.24 -2.76 9.62
N VAL A 880 -22.90 -2.10 8.51
CA VAL A 880 -23.74 -1.05 7.90
C VAL A 880 -24.53 -1.65 6.74
N THR A 881 -25.86 -1.61 6.81
CA THR A 881 -26.73 -2.24 5.80
C THR A 881 -26.73 -1.51 4.45
N PRO A 882 -26.85 -2.21 3.32
CA PRO A 882 -26.82 -1.60 1.99
C PRO A 882 -28.10 -0.83 1.66
N VAL A 883 -27.94 0.35 1.07
CA VAL A 883 -29.05 1.27 0.73
C VAL A 883 -29.62 1.07 -0.67
N ASN A 884 -28.92 0.35 -1.56
CA ASN A 884 -29.26 0.24 -2.98
C ASN A 884 -29.30 -1.20 -3.53
N GLY A 885 -30.34 -1.49 -4.32
CA GLY A 885 -30.58 -2.81 -4.93
C GLY A 885 -31.08 -3.91 -3.98
N ASN A 886 -31.16 -5.13 -4.49
CA ASN A 886 -31.64 -6.29 -3.73
C ASN A 886 -30.47 -7.04 -3.08
N TRP A 887 -30.59 -7.39 -1.80
CA TRP A 887 -29.55 -8.12 -1.07
C TRP A 887 -30.12 -9.32 -0.34
N THR A 888 -29.33 -10.39 -0.25
CA THR A 888 -29.56 -11.52 0.66
C THR A 888 -28.46 -11.53 1.71
N VAL A 889 -28.81 -11.59 2.99
CA VAL A 889 -27.87 -11.82 4.10
C VAL A 889 -28.25 -13.15 4.75
N ASP A 890 -27.34 -14.12 4.79
CA ASP A 890 -27.63 -15.47 5.29
C ASP A 890 -26.53 -16.00 6.22
N GLY A 891 -26.86 -16.25 7.49
CA GLY A 891 -25.90 -16.81 8.44
C GLY A 891 -24.85 -15.79 8.88
N MET A 892 -25.28 -14.59 9.27
CA MET A 892 -24.44 -13.53 9.81
C MET A 892 -24.45 -13.57 11.34
N MET A 893 -23.27 -13.52 11.97
CA MET A 893 -23.11 -13.52 13.44
C MET A 893 -22.40 -12.23 13.90
N LEU A 894 -23.15 -11.36 14.56
CA LEU A 894 -22.69 -10.09 15.12
C LEU A 894 -22.66 -10.22 16.66
N ASN A 895 -21.48 -10.08 17.27
CA ASN A 895 -21.30 -10.28 18.72
C ASN A 895 -20.27 -9.31 19.30
N ASP A 896 -20.48 -8.83 20.52
CA ASP A 896 -19.56 -7.97 21.28
C ASP A 896 -19.06 -6.72 20.53
N ASN A 897 -19.87 -6.19 19.61
CA ASN A 897 -19.70 -4.87 19.01
C ASN A 897 -20.27 -3.76 19.93
N GLY A 898 -20.00 -2.49 19.63
CA GLY A 898 -20.64 -1.35 20.29
C GLY A 898 -22.13 -1.26 19.93
N THR A 899 -22.39 -1.13 18.63
CA THR A 899 -23.68 -1.40 17.98
C THR A 899 -23.46 -2.49 16.92
N ASP A 900 -24.33 -3.49 16.82
CA ASP A 900 -24.16 -4.59 15.85
C ASP A 900 -24.54 -4.19 14.43
N MET A 901 -25.64 -3.45 14.23
CA MET A 901 -26.12 -3.03 12.90
C MET A 901 -26.51 -1.55 12.83
N LEU A 902 -26.04 -0.85 11.81
CA LEU A 902 -26.58 0.45 11.39
C LEU A 902 -27.48 0.27 10.17
N ILE A 903 -28.75 0.63 10.32
CA ILE A 903 -29.77 0.58 9.27
C ILE A 903 -30.00 1.99 8.72
N GLN A 904 -29.89 2.14 7.41
CA GLN A 904 -30.06 3.42 6.72
C GLN A 904 -31.39 3.49 5.95
N PRO A 905 -31.90 4.68 5.60
CA PRO A 905 -32.94 4.83 4.60
C PRO A 905 -32.50 4.28 3.23
N PRO A 906 -33.38 3.62 2.46
CA PRO A 906 -33.06 3.14 1.13
C PRO A 906 -33.19 4.30 0.12
N GLU A 907 -32.19 4.48 -0.75
CA GLU A 907 -32.23 5.55 -1.75
C GLU A 907 -33.02 5.15 -3.00
N SER A 908 -32.86 3.90 -3.43
CA SER A 908 -33.60 3.28 -4.53
C SER A 908 -34.65 2.28 -4.02
N ALA A 909 -35.16 1.42 -4.91
CA ALA A 909 -36.11 0.36 -4.57
C ALA A 909 -35.44 -0.85 -3.89
N ALA A 910 -34.57 -0.61 -2.92
CA ALA A 910 -33.77 -1.63 -2.26
C ALA A 910 -34.62 -2.61 -1.43
N GLN A 911 -34.14 -3.84 -1.30
CA GLN A 911 -34.74 -4.89 -0.46
C GLN A 911 -33.65 -5.76 0.14
N VAL A 912 -33.44 -5.67 1.46
CA VAL A 912 -32.46 -6.48 2.18
C VAL A 912 -33.20 -7.63 2.87
N ASN A 913 -32.95 -8.86 2.42
CA ASN A 913 -33.59 -10.06 2.92
C ASN A 913 -32.60 -10.78 3.83
N ILE A 914 -32.84 -10.78 5.14
CA ILE A 914 -31.91 -11.29 6.15
C ILE A 914 -32.46 -12.60 6.73
N GLN A 915 -31.66 -13.65 6.81
CA GLN A 915 -32.02 -14.92 7.46
C GLN A 915 -30.85 -15.50 8.25
N ASN A 916 -31.15 -16.35 9.23
CA ASN A 916 -30.16 -16.98 10.12
C ASN A 916 -29.19 -15.98 10.81
N ILE A 917 -29.64 -14.76 11.11
CA ILE A 917 -28.81 -13.72 11.74
C ILE A 917 -28.79 -13.82 13.27
N THR A 918 -27.63 -13.58 13.88
CA THR A 918 -27.46 -13.33 15.32
C THR A 918 -26.97 -11.89 15.53
N TYR A 919 -27.67 -11.13 16.35
CA TYR A 919 -27.33 -9.76 16.76
C TYR A 919 -27.95 -9.45 18.13
N SER A 920 -27.45 -8.42 18.83
CA SER A 920 -28.01 -7.94 20.10
C SER A 920 -28.61 -6.53 20.01
N THR A 921 -28.14 -5.72 19.07
CA THR A 921 -28.48 -4.29 18.93
C THR A 921 -28.68 -3.88 17.47
N PHE A 922 -29.40 -2.79 17.23
CA PHE A 922 -29.38 -2.07 15.94
C PHE A 922 -29.77 -0.61 16.16
N GLU A 923 -29.38 0.25 15.23
CA GLU A 923 -29.78 1.66 15.18
C GLU A 923 -30.30 1.99 13.78
N VAL A 924 -31.29 2.88 13.69
CA VAL A 924 -31.89 3.34 12.42
C VAL A 924 -31.61 4.82 12.23
N VAL A 925 -30.87 5.18 11.17
CA VAL A 925 -30.56 6.59 10.86
C VAL A 925 -31.87 7.36 10.62
N ASP A 926 -32.04 8.47 11.34
CA ASP A 926 -33.25 9.30 11.41
C ASP A 926 -34.57 8.53 11.74
N GLY A 927 -34.46 7.34 12.31
CA GLY A 927 -35.57 6.39 12.49
C GLY A 927 -36.04 6.16 13.93
N ASP A 928 -36.80 5.08 14.10
CA ASP A 928 -37.27 4.57 15.40
C ASP A 928 -36.61 3.22 15.67
N ASN A 929 -35.71 3.16 16.66
CA ASN A 929 -34.96 1.95 17.00
C ASN A 929 -35.85 0.83 17.60
N ASP A 930 -37.13 1.07 17.86
CA ASP A 930 -38.09 0.01 18.22
C ASP A 930 -38.62 -0.76 16.98
N GLN A 931 -38.40 -0.31 15.73
CA GLN A 931 -38.99 -0.92 14.52
C GLN A 931 -38.06 -0.96 13.29
N LEU A 932 -37.98 -2.13 12.66
CA LEU A 932 -37.28 -2.33 11.39
C LEU A 932 -38.01 -1.65 10.21
N PRO A 933 -37.32 -0.90 9.33
CA PRO A 933 -37.90 -0.31 8.13
C PRO A 933 -38.47 -1.34 7.14
N GLU A 934 -39.48 -0.96 6.33
CA GLU A 934 -40.18 -1.88 5.40
C GLU A 934 -39.28 -2.53 4.33
N HIS A 935 -38.08 -1.99 4.07
CA HIS A 935 -37.11 -2.55 3.13
C HIS A 935 -36.21 -3.65 3.75
N ILE A 936 -36.13 -3.73 5.09
CA ILE A 936 -35.39 -4.77 5.83
C ILE A 936 -36.35 -5.91 6.18
N ASN A 937 -36.17 -7.06 5.54
CA ASN A 937 -37.01 -8.23 5.69
C ASN A 937 -36.24 -9.34 6.43
N ILE A 938 -36.33 -9.36 7.76
CA ILE A 938 -35.72 -10.42 8.58
C ILE A 938 -36.67 -11.63 8.67
N GLY A 939 -36.19 -12.80 8.21
CA GLY A 939 -36.84 -14.10 8.36
C GLY A 939 -36.72 -14.68 9.77
N ASN A 940 -37.56 -15.69 10.07
CA ASN A 940 -37.55 -16.42 11.36
C ASN A 940 -36.30 -17.30 11.54
#